data_AF-A0AAX1EEM5-F1
#
_entry.id   AF-A0AAX1EEM5-F1
#
_cell.length_a   1.000
_cell.length_b   1.000
_cell.length_c   1.000
_cell.angle_alpha   90.00
_cell.angle_beta   90.00
_cell.angle_gamma   90.00
#
_symmetry.space_group_name_H-M   'P 1'
#
loop_
_entity.id
_entity.type
_entity.pdbx_description
1 polymer ?
#
loop_
_entity_poly.entity_id
_entity_poly.type
_entity_poly.pdbx_seq_one_letter_code
_entity_poly.pdbx_strand_id
1 'polypeptide(L)'
;MAEEKREKELKDYFANEIVPRIECFRRYSDKKPFYKVLEIESYLAQDHQLKTLLEIHHQKIQRLNAIIESTNRKISHWQGQSGYYEQLKKDLESNLKELPKLEYEHTELKELIEQRLQIIAPELDDLDELYHYFIESQIKLQDTIEKYLKGFSDIQLVDQESAESQFFIQKLKDEIEIIQSLLNKKILGLDKNSVEELGTRLLNHLNIKTNLVLPQTFKPLNTKEAPVLTRALFPNTQAPSTIQPEQSSIRPPESSIESEENNKKEEVSGIFSAFASLGTTVKTKVEKYQQQRSEEKQLKEKQQLKEKIASVYHALSIIQSLPVNESVSYFKKKAEELELQKKIKENSEEITNTLQVWIKNYEDSLALFNNTRLVSDKEVKSAKKLLSELQVLQEEIPVLDSSKIQKPTSEMSSNDRLECLSLNIQVLSDHKEKLNGFMQRVKDKEKTVKETQKQLQKQYINARKNLKDAVDKKLLEAQSALAAINNKTHDEEIEKLKNTALLIVDFSKQESLSVYETAANESIATLNQFIKEVKNQLLKTYSPINRNVQEYAEFDMPSLHPANPFREDLQSSIDECINKATDLNKHFITLQEISGNEYSKWIKTFKSKCDTVEKAISKRMITSVKATEIERRIKTKSYQESLNIIELLNGEISRITQKYLPVALKRTSGEIKEELEKIQDDFTLNRTLLSEAALNRLDPRLKTLTKLRQDFQDLNASYITKELPVTRHNNELIIPMYAAKSDDKKYHEHLQKRVEEQLDNDHMEIYSEGKRLKLVQWIRINLIKPLWKLKSLCSEKFSHGPHFFVTPGASSTERMLAEKGHEIHQTLVECAPVA
;
A
#
# COMPACT_ATOMS: atom_id res chain seq x y z
N MET A 1 -21.35 -37.58 108.62
CA MET A 1 -20.01 -37.50 108.01
C MET A 1 -20.06 -36.82 106.64
N ALA A 2 -20.29 -37.55 105.54
CA ALA A 2 -20.24 -36.98 104.19
C ALA A 2 -21.33 -35.92 103.94
N GLU A 3 -22.53 -36.14 104.48
CA GLU A 3 -23.69 -35.28 104.28
C GLU A 3 -23.54 -33.94 105.03
N GLU A 4 -23.13 -33.96 106.30
CA GLU A 4 -22.78 -32.76 107.08
C GLU A 4 -21.65 -31.94 106.43
N LYS A 5 -20.64 -32.61 105.87
CA LYS A 5 -19.55 -31.94 105.12
C LYS A 5 -20.10 -31.20 103.91
N ARG A 6 -20.98 -31.85 103.13
CA ARG A 6 -21.66 -31.26 101.98
C ARG A 6 -22.62 -30.14 102.37
N GLU A 7 -23.33 -30.26 103.48
CA GLU A 7 -24.22 -29.23 104.00
C GLU A 7 -23.44 -28.00 104.46
N LYS A 8 -22.30 -28.20 105.14
CA LYS A 8 -21.37 -27.12 105.47
C LYS A 8 -20.80 -26.46 104.22
N GLU A 9 -20.32 -27.23 103.25
CA GLU A 9 -19.82 -26.71 101.97
C GLU A 9 -20.89 -25.91 101.21
N LEU A 10 -22.17 -26.34 101.25
CA LEU A 10 -23.30 -25.60 100.69
C LEU A 10 -23.60 -24.29 101.45
N LYS A 11 -23.51 -24.30 102.79
CA LYS A 11 -23.69 -23.10 103.63
C LYS A 11 -22.56 -22.10 103.42
N ASP A 12 -21.31 -22.57 103.41
CA ASP A 12 -20.13 -21.75 103.14
C ASP A 12 -20.15 -21.22 101.70
N TYR A 13 -20.59 -22.00 100.70
CA TYR A 13 -20.80 -21.54 99.33
C TYR A 13 -21.90 -20.47 99.24
N PHE A 14 -23.05 -20.68 99.86
CA PHE A 14 -24.14 -19.70 99.86
C PHE A 14 -23.69 -18.37 100.52
N ALA A 15 -23.02 -18.45 101.68
CA ALA A 15 -22.54 -17.29 102.40
C ALA A 15 -21.43 -16.51 101.67
N ASN A 16 -20.48 -17.19 101.03
CA ASN A 16 -19.33 -16.52 100.38
C ASN A 16 -19.57 -16.16 98.91
N GLU A 17 -20.34 -16.95 98.16
CA GLU A 17 -20.58 -16.70 96.73
C GLU A 17 -21.94 -16.02 96.45
N ILE A 18 -23.00 -16.36 97.19
CA ILE A 18 -24.35 -15.95 96.80
C ILE A 18 -24.86 -14.75 97.61
N VAL A 19 -24.64 -14.70 98.92
CA VAL A 19 -25.02 -13.53 99.74
C VAL A 19 -24.40 -12.23 99.21
N PRO A 20 -23.10 -12.14 98.87
CA PRO A 20 -22.52 -10.91 98.31
C PRO A 20 -23.12 -10.52 96.95
N ARG A 21 -23.48 -11.50 96.11
CA ARG A 21 -24.15 -11.24 94.82
C ARG A 21 -25.61 -10.80 95.01
N ILE A 22 -26.32 -11.35 96.01
CA ILE A 22 -27.64 -10.86 96.43
C ILE A 22 -27.54 -9.44 96.98
N GLU A 23 -26.52 -9.11 97.77
CA GLU A 23 -26.31 -7.75 98.30
C GLU A 23 -25.94 -6.75 97.20
N CYS A 24 -25.06 -7.11 96.26
CA CYS A 24 -24.79 -6.32 95.06
C CYS A 24 -26.08 -6.08 94.25
N PHE A 25 -26.92 -7.10 94.07
CA PHE A 25 -28.21 -6.96 93.39
C PHE A 25 -29.22 -6.12 94.18
N ARG A 26 -29.26 -6.25 95.51
CA ARG A 26 -30.10 -5.42 96.39
C ARG A 26 -29.79 -3.94 96.24
N ARG A 27 -28.53 -3.53 96.03
CA ARG A 27 -28.18 -2.13 95.70
C ARG A 27 -28.84 -1.59 94.42
N TYR A 28 -29.33 -2.44 93.52
CA TYR A 28 -30.20 -2.05 92.40
C TYR A 28 -31.70 -2.11 92.77
N SER A 29 -32.12 -3.08 93.58
CA SER A 29 -33.52 -3.24 94.01
C SER A 29 -33.97 -2.24 95.09
N ASP A 30 -33.05 -1.72 95.89
CA ASP A 30 -33.32 -0.81 97.01
C ASP A 30 -33.37 0.66 96.54
N LYS A 31 -33.02 0.92 95.28
CA LYS A 31 -33.32 2.17 94.55
C LYS A 31 -34.84 2.32 94.33
N LYS A 32 -35.60 2.56 95.41
CA LYS A 32 -37.01 2.95 95.33
C LYS A 32 -37.14 4.48 95.23
N PRO A 33 -38.07 5.02 94.42
CA PRO A 33 -38.97 4.29 93.52
C PRO A 33 -38.25 3.72 92.28
N PHE A 34 -38.79 2.63 91.73
CA PHE A 34 -38.32 2.01 90.49
C PHE A 34 -38.23 3.01 89.33
N TYR A 35 -37.37 2.73 88.34
CA TYR A 35 -37.21 3.54 87.13
C TYR A 35 -38.57 3.87 86.51
N LYS A 36 -38.92 5.15 86.48
CA LYS A 36 -40.19 5.68 85.97
C LYS A 36 -40.05 6.16 84.55
N VAL A 37 -41.08 5.91 83.74
CA VAL A 37 -41.27 6.60 82.45
C VAL A 37 -41.33 8.10 82.70
N LEU A 38 -40.70 8.90 81.84
CA LEU A 38 -40.75 10.36 81.92
C LEU A 38 -42.17 10.84 81.56
N GLU A 39 -42.79 11.58 82.49
CA GLU A 39 -44.07 12.26 82.27
C GLU A 39 -43.78 13.60 81.60
N ILE A 40 -44.23 13.76 80.34
CA ILE A 40 -43.95 14.91 79.47
C ILE A 40 -45.26 15.41 78.87
N GLU A 41 -45.38 16.72 78.67
CA GLU A 41 -46.59 17.36 78.15
C GLU A 41 -46.96 16.86 76.74
N SER A 42 -48.26 16.68 76.50
CA SER A 42 -48.77 15.93 75.34
C SER A 42 -48.53 16.58 73.98
N TYR A 43 -48.12 17.85 73.94
CA TYR A 43 -47.70 18.53 72.70
C TYR A 43 -46.20 18.39 72.45
N LEU A 44 -45.37 18.33 73.50
CA LEU A 44 -43.94 18.06 73.39
C LEU A 44 -43.69 16.60 72.96
N ALA A 45 -44.47 15.66 73.49
CA ALA A 45 -44.45 14.26 73.09
C ALA A 45 -44.84 13.99 71.61
N GLN A 46 -45.27 15.03 70.86
CA GLN A 46 -45.52 14.96 69.41
C GLN A 46 -44.30 15.35 68.57
N ASP A 47 -43.22 15.88 69.15
CA ASP A 47 -41.98 16.12 68.41
C ASP A 47 -41.42 14.80 67.86
N HIS A 48 -41.00 14.81 66.59
CA HIS A 48 -40.67 13.59 65.84
C HIS A 48 -39.44 12.87 66.40
N GLN A 49 -38.42 13.63 66.83
CA GLN A 49 -37.22 13.08 67.46
C GLN A 49 -37.52 12.64 68.89
N LEU A 50 -38.14 13.51 69.70
CA LEU A 50 -38.45 13.18 71.10
C LEU A 50 -39.36 11.96 71.24
N LYS A 51 -40.40 11.82 70.39
CA LYS A 51 -41.27 10.63 70.38
C LYS A 51 -40.46 9.34 70.21
N THR A 52 -39.52 9.34 69.25
CA THR A 52 -38.67 8.17 68.97
C THR A 52 -37.77 7.85 70.18
N LEU A 53 -37.17 8.86 70.81
CA LEU A 53 -36.36 8.68 72.02
C LEU A 53 -37.21 8.15 73.19
N LEU A 54 -38.45 8.64 73.35
CA LEU A 54 -39.37 8.20 74.41
C LEU A 54 -39.85 6.75 74.23
N GLU A 55 -40.09 6.30 73.00
CA GLU A 55 -40.43 4.90 72.72
C GLU A 55 -39.27 3.96 73.11
N ILE A 56 -38.02 4.32 72.75
CA ILE A 56 -36.83 3.55 73.15
C ILE A 56 -36.64 3.60 74.68
N HIS A 57 -36.85 4.75 75.31
CA HIS A 57 -36.73 4.94 76.76
C HIS A 57 -37.75 4.09 77.52
N HIS A 58 -39.00 4.05 77.04
CA HIS A 58 -40.05 3.18 77.58
C HIS A 58 -39.66 1.70 77.51
N GLN A 59 -39.13 1.25 76.37
CA GLN A 59 -38.64 -0.14 76.20
C GLN A 59 -37.47 -0.47 77.15
N LYS A 60 -36.49 0.44 77.31
CA LYS A 60 -35.35 0.21 78.23
C LYS A 60 -35.79 0.17 79.70
N ILE A 61 -36.75 1.01 80.11
CA ILE A 61 -37.34 0.96 81.46
C ILE A 61 -38.12 -0.34 81.70
N GLN A 62 -38.94 -0.79 80.74
CA GLN A 62 -39.61 -2.09 80.83
C GLN A 62 -38.59 -3.22 81.02
N ARG A 63 -37.48 -3.22 80.26
CA ARG A 63 -36.41 -4.22 80.38
C ARG A 63 -35.72 -4.17 81.75
N LEU A 64 -35.31 -2.99 82.23
CA LEU A 64 -34.70 -2.81 83.56
C LEU A 64 -35.60 -3.33 84.68
N ASN A 65 -36.85 -2.88 84.72
CA ASN A 65 -37.81 -3.29 85.76
C ASN A 65 -38.13 -4.79 85.67
N ALA A 66 -38.25 -5.37 84.46
CA ALA A 66 -38.45 -6.80 84.29
C ALA A 66 -37.28 -7.66 84.80
N ILE A 67 -36.02 -7.21 84.61
CA ILE A 67 -34.85 -7.89 85.18
C ILE A 67 -34.86 -7.80 86.71
N ILE A 68 -35.14 -6.63 87.27
CA ILE A 68 -35.17 -6.40 88.73
C ILE A 68 -36.30 -7.22 89.37
N GLU A 69 -37.51 -7.20 88.80
CA GLU A 69 -38.63 -7.98 89.32
C GLU A 69 -38.39 -9.49 89.20
N SER A 70 -37.98 -9.99 88.03
CA SER A 70 -37.76 -11.43 87.83
C SER A 70 -36.65 -11.95 88.74
N THR A 71 -35.57 -11.18 88.93
CA THR A 71 -34.47 -11.56 89.84
C THR A 71 -34.93 -11.53 91.31
N ASN A 72 -35.71 -10.53 91.73
CA ASN A 72 -36.29 -10.51 93.08
C ASN A 72 -37.24 -11.68 93.34
N ARG A 73 -38.14 -12.00 92.39
CA ARG A 73 -39.03 -13.16 92.47
C ARG A 73 -38.23 -14.46 92.60
N LYS A 74 -37.14 -14.61 91.82
CA LYS A 74 -36.21 -15.74 91.92
C LYS A 74 -35.50 -15.83 93.28
N ILE A 75 -34.90 -14.74 93.78
CA ILE A 75 -34.26 -14.69 95.11
C ILE A 75 -35.25 -15.09 96.22
N SER A 76 -36.48 -14.61 96.13
CA SER A 76 -37.51 -14.82 97.17
C SER A 76 -38.09 -16.24 97.14
N HIS A 77 -38.30 -16.81 95.95
CA HIS A 77 -38.88 -18.15 95.79
C HIS A 77 -37.93 -19.28 96.22
N TRP A 78 -36.62 -19.04 96.20
CA TRP A 78 -35.62 -20.10 96.29
C TRP A 78 -34.87 -20.23 97.62
N GLN A 79 -35.45 -19.72 98.72
CA GLN A 79 -34.91 -19.86 100.08
C GLN A 79 -35.06 -21.28 100.69
N GLY A 80 -35.25 -22.33 99.89
CA GLY A 80 -35.51 -23.69 100.40
C GLY A 80 -35.48 -24.85 99.41
N GLN A 81 -34.70 -24.77 98.32
CA GLN A 81 -34.59 -25.86 97.31
C GLN A 81 -33.13 -26.32 97.14
N SER A 82 -32.92 -27.63 97.03
CA SER A 82 -31.58 -28.26 96.97
C SER A 82 -30.92 -28.15 95.60
N GLY A 83 -29.59 -27.95 95.56
CA GLY A 83 -28.75 -28.07 94.35
C GLY A 83 -28.83 -26.88 93.37
N TYR A 84 -29.80 -25.99 93.52
CA TYR A 84 -30.07 -24.93 92.56
C TYR A 84 -29.24 -23.64 92.78
N TYR A 85 -28.44 -23.54 93.85
CA TYR A 85 -27.58 -22.39 94.14
C TYR A 85 -26.67 -21.95 92.96
N GLU A 86 -26.18 -22.89 92.14
CA GLU A 86 -25.41 -22.54 90.94
C GLU A 86 -26.25 -21.79 89.89
N GLN A 87 -27.53 -22.13 89.71
CA GLN A 87 -28.41 -21.42 88.79
C GLN A 87 -28.75 -20.01 89.31
N LEU A 88 -28.92 -19.84 90.62
CA LEU A 88 -29.07 -18.52 91.23
C LEU A 88 -27.80 -17.68 91.06
N LYS A 89 -26.61 -18.26 91.26
CA LYS A 89 -25.33 -17.58 90.98
C LYS A 89 -25.22 -17.17 89.51
N LYS A 90 -25.54 -18.07 88.57
CA LYS A 90 -25.50 -17.83 87.12
C LYS A 90 -26.47 -16.72 86.69
N ASP A 91 -27.70 -16.74 87.20
CA ASP A 91 -28.71 -15.72 86.93
C ASP A 91 -28.31 -14.36 87.52
N LEU A 92 -27.80 -14.34 88.76
CA LEU A 92 -27.26 -13.12 89.38
C LEU A 92 -26.06 -12.57 88.60
N GLU A 93 -25.11 -13.41 88.18
CA GLU A 93 -23.94 -12.97 87.41
C GLU A 93 -24.28 -12.50 86.00
N SER A 94 -25.31 -13.07 85.37
CA SER A 94 -25.85 -12.57 84.09
C SER A 94 -26.48 -11.20 84.29
N ASN A 95 -27.36 -11.08 85.29
CA ASN A 95 -28.16 -9.87 85.49
C ASN A 95 -27.32 -8.72 86.07
N LEU A 96 -26.31 -9.00 86.91
CA LEU A 96 -25.32 -8.01 87.37
C LEU A 96 -24.33 -7.58 86.29
N LYS A 97 -24.27 -8.26 85.13
CA LYS A 97 -23.56 -7.78 83.93
C LYS A 97 -24.48 -6.99 82.99
N GLU A 98 -25.75 -7.35 82.90
CA GLU A 98 -26.73 -6.65 82.06
C GLU A 98 -27.20 -5.32 82.67
N LEU A 99 -27.45 -5.28 83.99
CA LEU A 99 -27.98 -4.10 84.69
C LEU A 99 -27.09 -2.85 84.61
N PRO A 100 -25.76 -2.90 84.83
CA PRO A 100 -24.92 -1.70 84.72
C PRO A 100 -24.89 -1.14 83.29
N LYS A 101 -24.92 -2.02 82.27
CA LYS A 101 -24.97 -1.62 80.87
C LYS A 101 -26.30 -0.95 80.55
N LEU A 102 -27.43 -1.53 80.96
CA LEU A 102 -28.75 -0.93 80.74
C LEU A 102 -28.96 0.37 81.53
N GLU A 103 -28.41 0.49 82.74
CA GLU A 103 -28.46 1.74 83.52
C GLU A 103 -27.62 2.85 82.86
N TYR A 104 -26.43 2.53 82.33
CA TYR A 104 -25.61 3.46 81.55
C TYR A 104 -26.34 3.91 80.26
N GLU A 105 -26.78 2.95 79.44
CA GLU A 105 -27.50 3.22 78.18
C GLU A 105 -28.85 3.94 78.38
N HIS A 106 -29.47 3.80 79.56
CA HIS A 106 -30.66 4.55 79.96
C HIS A 106 -30.30 6.00 80.35
N THR A 107 -29.14 6.20 80.97
CA THR A 107 -28.64 7.52 81.38
C THR A 107 -28.28 8.37 80.16
N GLU A 108 -27.52 7.83 79.19
CA GLU A 108 -27.26 8.48 77.90
C GLU A 108 -28.56 8.87 77.17
N LEU A 109 -29.54 7.95 77.16
CA LEU A 109 -30.83 8.20 76.52
C LEU A 109 -31.67 9.27 77.23
N LYS A 110 -31.59 9.34 78.57
CA LYS A 110 -32.22 10.38 79.37
C LYS A 110 -31.56 11.75 79.11
N GLU A 111 -30.23 11.80 79.03
CA GLU A 111 -29.50 13.02 78.65
C GLU A 111 -29.88 13.51 77.25
N LEU A 112 -30.03 12.61 76.26
CA LEU A 112 -30.51 12.95 74.92
C LEU A 112 -31.97 13.47 74.92
N ILE A 113 -32.83 12.92 75.78
CA ILE A 113 -34.21 13.41 75.95
C ILE A 113 -34.21 14.82 76.59
N GLU A 114 -33.38 15.04 77.60
CA GLU A 114 -33.26 16.34 78.28
C GLU A 114 -32.68 17.42 77.35
N GLN A 115 -31.65 17.08 76.57
CA GLN A 115 -31.11 17.95 75.52
C GLN A 115 -32.17 18.29 74.45
N ARG A 116 -32.99 17.32 74.02
CA ARG A 116 -34.07 17.59 73.06
C ARG A 116 -35.17 18.47 73.67
N LEU A 117 -35.54 18.23 74.93
CA LEU A 117 -36.52 19.04 75.66
C LEU A 117 -36.06 20.50 75.79
N GLN A 118 -34.80 20.75 76.17
CA GLN A 118 -34.23 22.11 76.24
C GLN A 118 -34.32 22.88 74.92
N ILE A 119 -34.30 22.18 73.77
CA ILE A 119 -34.44 22.78 72.43
C ILE A 119 -35.90 23.08 72.08
N ILE A 120 -36.84 22.17 72.37
CA ILE A 120 -38.24 22.32 71.95
C ILE A 120 -39.13 23.05 72.98
N ALA A 121 -38.69 23.09 74.24
CA ALA A 121 -39.39 23.67 75.39
C ALA A 121 -38.38 24.37 76.31
N PRO A 122 -37.84 25.53 75.90
CA PRO A 122 -36.84 26.23 76.69
C PRO A 122 -37.40 26.71 78.04
N GLU A 123 -36.57 26.64 79.08
CA GLU A 123 -36.86 27.09 80.46
C GLU A 123 -36.83 28.63 80.59
N LEU A 124 -37.33 29.33 79.57
CA LEU A 124 -37.47 30.78 79.56
C LEU A 124 -38.85 31.15 80.13
N ASP A 125 -38.85 32.08 81.08
CA ASP A 125 -40.06 32.65 81.68
C ASP A 125 -40.33 34.10 81.26
N ASP A 126 -39.38 34.78 80.59
CA ASP A 126 -39.66 36.07 79.97
C ASP A 126 -40.40 35.91 78.63
N LEU A 127 -41.25 36.89 78.29
CA LEU A 127 -42.06 36.85 77.06
C LEU A 127 -41.28 37.30 75.82
N ASP A 128 -40.41 38.30 75.93
CA ASP A 128 -39.63 38.83 74.81
C ASP A 128 -38.49 37.87 74.45
N GLU A 129 -37.86 37.23 75.45
CA GLU A 129 -36.90 36.13 75.23
C GLU A 129 -37.55 34.93 74.50
N LEU A 130 -38.77 34.54 74.88
CA LEU A 130 -39.53 33.50 74.18
C LEU A 130 -39.90 33.91 72.74
N TYR A 131 -40.23 35.18 72.50
CA TYR A 131 -40.48 35.68 71.13
C TYR A 131 -39.20 35.66 70.29
N HIS A 132 -38.04 36.02 70.86
CA HIS A 132 -36.75 35.93 70.19
C HIS A 132 -36.39 34.48 69.83
N TYR A 133 -36.56 33.55 70.78
CA TYR A 133 -36.32 32.11 70.57
C TYR A 133 -37.26 31.51 69.50
N PHE A 134 -38.52 31.96 69.45
CA PHE A 134 -39.44 31.58 68.39
C PHE A 134 -38.97 32.06 67.00
N ILE A 135 -38.51 33.32 66.88
CA ILE A 135 -37.95 33.85 65.62
C ILE A 135 -36.70 33.06 65.21
N GLU A 136 -35.78 32.74 66.13
CA GLU A 136 -34.65 31.86 65.83
C GLU A 136 -35.10 30.48 65.31
N SER A 137 -36.12 29.88 65.93
CA SER A 137 -36.63 28.58 65.50
C SER A 137 -37.20 28.64 64.07
N GLN A 138 -37.89 29.74 63.71
CA GLN A 138 -38.39 29.96 62.36
C GLN A 138 -37.25 30.13 61.35
N ILE A 139 -36.16 30.82 61.70
CA ILE A 139 -34.95 30.93 60.85
C ILE A 139 -34.33 29.54 60.62
N LYS A 140 -34.17 28.72 61.67
CA LYS A 140 -33.64 27.35 61.58
C LYS A 140 -34.51 26.45 60.68
N LEU A 141 -35.83 26.65 60.68
CA LEU A 141 -36.76 25.98 59.76
C LEU A 141 -36.66 26.51 58.33
N GLN A 142 -36.53 27.83 58.14
CA GLN A 142 -36.33 28.46 56.83
C GLN A 142 -35.05 27.94 56.15
N ASP A 143 -33.92 27.90 56.87
CA ASP A 143 -32.65 27.35 56.38
C ASP A 143 -32.75 25.86 56.04
N THR A 144 -33.48 25.10 56.86
CA THR A 144 -33.75 23.67 56.64
C THR A 144 -34.54 23.44 55.34
N ILE A 145 -35.59 24.22 55.11
CA ILE A 145 -36.36 24.16 53.85
C ILE A 145 -35.46 24.60 52.68
N GLU A 146 -34.67 25.66 52.81
CA GLU A 146 -33.80 26.12 51.72
C GLU A 146 -32.74 25.07 51.34
N LYS A 147 -32.20 24.34 52.32
CA LYS A 147 -31.29 23.22 52.11
C LYS A 147 -31.96 22.06 51.36
N TYR A 148 -33.19 21.70 51.74
CA TYR A 148 -33.99 20.70 51.00
C TYR A 148 -34.24 21.16 49.56
N LEU A 149 -34.70 22.40 49.36
CA LEU A 149 -35.00 22.95 48.03
C LEU A 149 -33.78 23.03 47.11
N LYS A 150 -32.59 23.32 47.66
CA LYS A 150 -31.33 23.27 46.90
C LYS A 150 -31.04 21.85 46.42
N GLY A 151 -31.13 20.85 47.30
CA GLY A 151 -31.00 19.43 46.91
C GLY A 151 -32.04 19.02 45.87
N PHE A 152 -33.30 19.41 46.05
CA PHE A 152 -34.37 19.14 45.11
C PHE A 152 -34.13 19.78 43.73
N SER A 153 -33.65 21.02 43.68
CA SER A 153 -33.34 21.73 42.41
C SER A 153 -32.14 21.17 41.64
N ASP A 154 -31.35 20.29 42.27
CA ASP A 154 -30.22 19.58 41.68
C ASP A 154 -30.65 18.31 40.91
N ILE A 155 -31.95 17.98 40.90
CA ILE A 155 -32.54 16.85 40.19
C ILE A 155 -32.73 17.21 38.71
N GLN A 156 -32.18 16.37 37.83
CA GLN A 156 -32.41 16.47 36.38
C GLN A 156 -33.13 15.21 35.91
N LEU A 157 -34.42 15.35 35.59
CA LEU A 157 -35.27 14.22 35.19
C LEU A 157 -34.87 13.64 33.83
N VAL A 158 -34.08 12.58 33.86
CA VAL A 158 -33.71 11.74 32.71
C VAL A 158 -34.47 10.42 32.72
N ASP A 159 -34.71 9.84 31.54
CA ASP A 159 -35.39 8.55 31.36
C ASP A 159 -36.72 8.47 32.15
N GLN A 160 -37.58 9.48 31.97
CA GLN A 160 -38.83 9.66 32.72
C GLN A 160 -39.84 8.50 32.50
N GLU A 161 -39.70 7.72 31.44
CA GLU A 161 -40.59 6.60 31.12
C GLU A 161 -40.14 5.28 31.80
N SER A 162 -38.91 5.21 32.32
CA SER A 162 -38.43 4.04 33.07
C SER A 162 -39.18 3.86 34.40
N ALA A 163 -39.43 2.61 34.78
CA ALA A 163 -40.10 2.25 36.04
C ALA A 163 -39.28 2.72 37.26
N GLU A 164 -37.96 2.75 37.11
CA GLU A 164 -37.00 3.20 38.11
C GLU A 164 -37.10 4.72 38.34
N SER A 165 -37.13 5.53 37.28
CA SER A 165 -37.34 6.97 37.41
C SER A 165 -38.74 7.30 37.93
N GLN A 166 -39.77 6.55 37.52
CA GLN A 166 -41.13 6.70 38.07
C GLN A 166 -41.19 6.38 39.58
N PHE A 167 -40.47 5.36 40.06
CA PHE A 167 -40.35 5.06 41.49
C PHE A 167 -39.75 6.23 42.28
N PHE A 168 -38.65 6.84 41.80
CA PHE A 168 -38.06 8.00 42.47
C PHE A 168 -38.91 9.28 42.33
N ILE A 169 -39.60 9.49 41.21
CA ILE A 169 -40.58 10.60 41.03
C ILE A 169 -41.74 10.45 42.03
N GLN A 170 -42.28 9.25 42.23
CA GLN A 170 -43.34 9.01 43.21
C GLN A 170 -42.85 9.24 44.64
N LYS A 171 -41.65 8.76 44.99
CA LYS A 171 -41.03 9.03 46.31
C LYS A 171 -40.89 10.53 46.59
N LEU A 172 -40.42 11.30 45.60
CA LEU A 172 -40.33 12.77 45.70
C LEU A 172 -41.70 13.45 45.80
N LYS A 173 -42.74 12.90 45.14
CA LYS A 173 -44.12 13.38 45.30
C LYS A 173 -44.63 13.16 46.72
N ASP A 174 -44.36 12.00 47.31
CA ASP A 174 -44.73 11.71 48.70
C ASP A 174 -44.00 12.65 49.68
N GLU A 175 -42.71 12.95 49.44
CA GLU A 175 -41.94 13.96 50.20
C GLU A 175 -42.57 15.37 50.09
N ILE A 176 -43.07 15.78 48.91
CA ILE A 176 -43.79 17.05 48.74
C ILE A 176 -45.09 17.07 49.54
N GLU A 177 -45.89 16.01 49.49
CA GLU A 177 -47.16 15.93 50.20
C GLU A 177 -46.95 15.99 51.73
N ILE A 178 -45.88 15.38 52.25
CA ILE A 178 -45.45 15.52 53.65
C ILE A 178 -45.10 16.98 53.98
N ILE A 179 -44.26 17.64 53.16
CA ILE A 179 -43.88 19.05 53.37
C ILE A 179 -45.11 19.97 53.37
N GLN A 180 -46.01 19.83 52.38
CA GLN A 180 -47.22 20.65 52.31
C GLN A 180 -48.15 20.41 53.50
N SER A 181 -48.30 19.16 53.94
CA SER A 181 -49.10 18.79 55.12
C SER A 181 -48.56 19.41 56.41
N LEU A 182 -47.23 19.44 56.58
CA LEU A 182 -46.57 20.05 57.73
C LEU A 182 -46.70 21.58 57.72
N LEU A 183 -46.38 22.24 56.60
CA LEU A 183 -46.33 23.70 56.53
C LEU A 183 -47.73 24.35 56.56
N ASN A 184 -48.79 23.63 56.16
CA ASN A 184 -50.18 24.09 56.31
C ASN A 184 -50.72 24.07 57.76
N LYS A 185 -49.96 23.57 58.75
CA LYS A 185 -50.37 23.59 60.15
C LYS A 185 -50.44 25.03 60.67
N LYS A 186 -51.67 25.53 60.90
CA LYS A 186 -51.96 26.92 61.36
C LYS A 186 -51.08 27.42 62.51
N ILE A 187 -50.63 26.53 63.40
CA ILE A 187 -49.76 26.87 64.54
C ILE A 187 -48.39 27.44 64.12
N LEU A 188 -47.87 27.11 62.92
CA LEU A 188 -46.58 27.61 62.43
C LEU A 188 -46.60 29.10 62.02
N GLY A 189 -47.79 29.67 61.78
CA GLY A 189 -47.94 31.10 61.43
C GLY A 189 -47.45 31.49 60.03
N LEU A 190 -47.32 30.54 59.10
CA LEU A 190 -46.84 30.76 57.73
C LEU A 190 -47.94 31.31 56.81
N ASP A 191 -47.57 32.00 55.73
CA ASP A 191 -48.52 32.40 54.70
C ASP A 191 -48.98 31.18 53.87
N LYS A 192 -50.31 31.00 53.77
CA LYS A 192 -50.92 29.85 53.11
C LYS A 192 -50.73 29.86 51.59
N ASN A 193 -50.71 31.04 50.96
CA ASN A 193 -50.55 31.14 49.50
C ASN A 193 -49.12 30.76 49.11
N SER A 194 -48.13 31.16 49.91
CA SER A 194 -46.71 30.80 49.75
C SER A 194 -46.47 29.30 49.92
N VAL A 195 -47.19 28.62 50.83
CA VAL A 195 -47.15 27.15 50.98
C VAL A 195 -47.79 26.44 49.77
N GLU A 196 -48.83 27.00 49.17
CA GLU A 196 -49.47 26.47 47.96
C GLU A 196 -48.62 26.70 46.69
N GLU A 197 -47.97 27.87 46.54
CA GLU A 197 -47.00 28.09 45.48
C GLU A 197 -45.82 27.13 45.62
N LEU A 198 -45.25 26.96 46.82
CA LEU A 198 -44.10 26.08 47.05
C LEU A 198 -44.34 24.65 46.52
N GLY A 199 -45.46 24.04 46.90
CA GLY A 199 -45.82 22.69 46.42
C GLY A 199 -46.07 22.65 44.91
N THR A 200 -46.71 23.69 44.36
CA THR A 200 -46.93 23.80 42.90
C THR A 200 -45.59 23.88 42.14
N ARG A 201 -44.61 24.65 42.64
CA ARG A 201 -43.26 24.75 42.06
C ARG A 201 -42.51 23.41 42.10
N LEU A 202 -42.63 22.67 43.20
CA LEU A 202 -41.99 21.37 43.37
C LEU A 202 -42.59 20.32 42.42
N LEU A 203 -43.92 20.21 42.33
CA LEU A 203 -44.59 19.29 41.40
C LEU A 203 -44.29 19.64 39.93
N ASN A 204 -44.22 20.93 39.60
CA ASN A 204 -43.86 21.38 38.24
C ASN A 204 -42.40 21.05 37.86
N HIS A 205 -41.46 21.11 38.81
CA HIS A 205 -40.09 20.64 38.58
C HIS A 205 -40.04 19.12 38.36
N LEU A 206 -40.97 18.34 38.96
CA LEU A 206 -41.15 16.92 38.66
C LEU A 206 -41.95 16.63 37.37
N ASN A 207 -42.32 17.64 36.58
CA ASN A 207 -43.18 17.51 35.39
C ASN A 207 -44.60 16.94 35.70
N ILE A 208 -45.04 17.01 36.96
CA ILE A 208 -46.35 16.52 37.42
C ILE A 208 -47.40 17.63 37.23
N LYS A 209 -48.50 17.31 36.52
CA LYS A 209 -49.58 18.28 36.25
C LYS A 209 -50.33 18.65 37.54
N THR A 210 -50.47 19.95 37.79
CA THR A 210 -51.29 20.51 38.87
C THR A 210 -52.64 21.00 38.34
N ASN A 211 -53.73 20.86 39.13
CA ASN A 211 -55.11 21.12 38.68
C ASN A 211 -55.51 22.62 38.66
N LEU A 212 -54.56 23.54 38.47
CA LEU A 212 -54.79 24.99 38.51
C LEU A 212 -54.95 25.58 37.10
N VAL A 213 -56.01 26.37 36.91
CA VAL A 213 -56.62 26.72 35.61
C VAL A 213 -55.92 27.91 34.92
N LEU A 214 -54.60 27.83 34.75
CA LEU A 214 -53.80 28.81 34.00
C LEU A 214 -52.78 28.10 33.08
N PRO A 215 -52.40 28.70 31.93
CA PRO A 215 -51.40 28.14 31.03
C PRO A 215 -50.00 28.26 31.66
N GLN A 216 -49.61 27.27 32.45
CA GLN A 216 -48.33 27.25 33.15
C GLN A 216 -47.17 27.01 32.18
N THR A 217 -46.17 27.88 32.20
CA THR A 217 -44.88 27.61 31.57
C THR A 217 -44.07 26.68 32.48
N PHE A 218 -43.74 25.49 31.98
CA PHE A 218 -42.89 24.53 32.70
C PHE A 218 -41.47 25.10 32.84
N LYS A 219 -41.21 25.73 33.98
CA LYS A 219 -39.89 26.21 34.38
C LYS A 219 -39.39 25.37 35.55
N PRO A 220 -38.33 24.55 35.38
CA PRO A 220 -37.79 23.77 36.48
C PRO A 220 -37.19 24.69 37.55
N LEU A 221 -37.43 24.35 38.82
CA LEU A 221 -36.90 25.05 39.98
C LEU A 221 -35.37 25.21 39.88
N ASN A 222 -34.87 26.44 40.02
CA ASN A 222 -33.45 26.75 40.01
C ASN A 222 -32.89 26.94 41.44
N THR A 223 -31.62 26.63 41.68
CA THR A 223 -30.94 26.88 42.98
C THR A 223 -31.03 28.34 43.46
N LYS A 224 -31.18 29.31 42.54
CA LYS A 224 -31.41 30.73 42.85
C LYS A 224 -32.83 31.08 43.29
N GLU A 225 -33.81 30.19 43.05
CA GLU A 225 -35.22 30.41 43.41
C GLU A 225 -35.55 29.88 44.80
N ALA A 226 -34.79 28.89 45.31
CA ALA A 226 -34.95 28.37 46.67
C ALA A 226 -34.97 29.46 47.77
N PRO A 227 -34.03 30.45 47.80
CA PRO A 227 -34.06 31.52 48.80
C PRO A 227 -35.20 32.53 48.62
N VAL A 228 -35.86 32.55 47.45
CA VAL A 228 -37.01 33.43 47.19
C VAL A 228 -38.28 32.77 47.74
N LEU A 229 -38.45 31.47 47.45
CA LEU A 229 -39.60 30.69 47.93
C LEU A 229 -39.56 30.53 49.46
N THR A 230 -38.39 30.32 50.08
CA THR A 230 -38.32 30.23 51.55
C THR A 230 -38.66 31.55 52.25
N ARG A 231 -38.18 32.69 51.75
CA ARG A 231 -38.50 34.01 52.33
C ARG A 231 -39.99 34.36 52.22
N ALA A 232 -40.69 33.90 51.18
CA ALA A 232 -42.13 34.10 51.04
C ALA A 232 -42.94 33.41 52.15
N LEU A 233 -42.46 32.29 52.70
CA LEU A 233 -43.11 31.58 53.82
C LEU A 233 -42.99 32.32 55.16
N PHE A 234 -41.93 33.11 55.35
CA PHE A 234 -41.57 33.77 56.60
C PHE A 234 -41.44 35.30 56.44
N PRO A 235 -42.55 36.03 56.15
CA PRO A 235 -42.49 37.48 55.99
C PRO A 235 -42.07 38.23 57.28
N ASN A 236 -42.32 37.64 58.44
CA ASN A 236 -42.17 38.29 59.76
C ASN A 236 -40.80 38.11 60.42
N THR A 237 -39.86 37.35 59.83
CA THR A 237 -38.51 37.11 60.40
C THR A 237 -37.50 38.22 60.06
N GLN A 238 -37.96 39.34 59.48
CA GLN A 238 -37.11 40.48 59.10
C GLN A 238 -36.87 41.41 60.30
N ALA A 239 -35.61 41.74 60.57
CA ALA A 239 -35.22 42.50 61.75
C ALA A 239 -35.75 43.97 61.74
N PRO A 240 -36.23 44.50 62.88
CA PRO A 240 -36.79 45.84 62.96
C PRO A 240 -35.70 46.91 62.83
N SER A 241 -35.67 47.62 61.70
CA SER A 241 -34.82 48.79 61.49
C SER A 241 -35.54 50.06 61.95
N THR A 242 -35.12 50.60 63.10
CA THR A 242 -35.50 51.92 63.65
C THR A 242 -36.95 52.03 64.15
N ILE A 243 -37.12 52.26 65.45
CA ILE A 243 -38.38 52.77 66.02
C ILE A 243 -38.52 54.26 65.67
N GLN A 244 -39.57 54.61 64.95
CA GLN A 244 -40.18 55.95 65.00
C GLN A 244 -41.70 55.83 65.21
N PRO A 245 -42.31 56.68 66.06
CA PRO A 245 -43.74 56.59 66.36
C PRO A 245 -44.58 57.36 65.35
N GLU A 246 -45.26 56.67 64.43
CA GLU A 246 -46.24 57.31 63.56
C GLU A 246 -47.56 57.61 64.30
N GLN A 247 -47.82 58.90 64.48
CA GLN A 247 -49.15 59.40 64.82
C GLN A 247 -50.05 59.34 63.58
N SER A 248 -51.02 58.42 63.54
CA SER A 248 -52.09 58.42 62.54
C SER A 248 -53.37 59.03 63.12
N SER A 249 -53.57 60.33 62.86
CA SER A 249 -54.80 61.04 63.21
C SER A 249 -55.98 60.54 62.37
N ILE A 250 -57.03 60.03 63.03
CA ILE A 250 -58.35 59.86 62.42
C ILE A 250 -59.37 60.61 63.27
N ARG A 251 -59.78 61.78 62.76
CA ARG A 251 -60.81 62.64 63.35
C ARG A 251 -62.19 62.08 62.99
N PRO A 252 -63.12 61.86 63.95
CA PRO A 252 -64.48 61.44 63.64
C PRO A 252 -65.29 62.58 63.01
N PRO A 253 -66.33 62.28 62.20
CA PRO A 253 -67.27 63.28 61.71
C PRO A 253 -68.19 63.80 62.82
N GLU A 254 -68.62 65.05 62.69
CA GLU A 254 -69.47 65.76 63.65
C GLU A 254 -70.96 65.60 63.32
N SER A 255 -71.83 65.40 64.32
CA SER A 255 -73.23 65.85 64.27
C SER A 255 -73.88 65.96 65.66
N SER A 256 -74.09 67.21 66.10
CA SER A 256 -75.26 67.75 66.83
C SER A 256 -76.00 66.94 67.91
N ILE A 257 -76.13 67.57 69.08
CA ILE A 257 -77.25 67.62 70.08
C ILE A 257 -76.56 67.83 71.46
N GLU A 258 -76.59 69.02 72.08
CA GLU A 258 -77.72 69.65 72.81
C GLU A 258 -78.22 68.80 74.00
N SER A 259 -78.51 69.32 75.19
CA SER A 259 -78.18 70.59 75.86
C SER A 259 -78.45 70.41 77.38
N GLU A 260 -78.06 71.38 78.21
CA GLU A 260 -78.60 71.65 79.58
C GLU A 260 -78.46 70.53 80.65
N GLU A 261 -77.85 70.76 81.82
CA GLU A 261 -78.35 71.57 82.94
C GLU A 261 -79.79 71.18 83.39
N ASN A 262 -80.08 70.85 84.65
CA ASN A 262 -80.15 71.88 85.71
C ASN A 262 -80.35 71.32 87.14
N ASN A 263 -79.65 71.95 88.10
CA ASN A 263 -80.10 72.38 89.44
C ASN A 263 -81.08 71.54 90.29
N LYS A 264 -80.60 71.05 91.46
CA LYS A 264 -80.70 71.70 92.79
C LYS A 264 -79.77 70.97 93.79
N LYS A 265 -78.92 71.64 94.58
CA LYS A 265 -79.20 72.40 95.83
C LYS A 265 -79.95 71.55 96.86
N GLU A 266 -79.28 71.15 97.95
CA GLU A 266 -79.25 71.87 99.26
C GLU A 266 -80.65 71.92 99.92
N GLU A 267 -80.85 71.52 101.17
CA GLU A 267 -79.91 71.07 102.23
C GLU A 267 -80.71 70.37 103.36
N VAL A 268 -80.33 69.14 103.76
CA VAL A 268 -80.75 68.57 105.06
C VAL A 268 -79.63 67.71 105.65
N SER A 269 -79.24 68.00 106.88
CA SER A 269 -78.26 67.25 107.67
C SER A 269 -78.78 65.87 108.11
N GLY A 270 -77.93 64.84 108.03
CA GLY A 270 -78.12 63.60 108.80
C GLY A 270 -77.69 62.31 108.09
N ILE A 271 -76.76 61.57 108.72
CA ILE A 271 -76.53 60.12 108.55
C ILE A 271 -76.14 59.66 107.12
N PHE A 272 -74.84 59.46 106.87
CA PHE A 272 -74.30 58.11 106.55
C PHE A 272 -72.75 58.11 106.40
N SER A 273 -72.05 58.03 107.52
CA SER A 273 -70.57 57.89 107.59
C SER A 273 -70.05 56.49 107.20
N ALA A 274 -70.77 55.74 106.36
CA ALA A 274 -70.49 54.34 106.05
C ALA A 274 -69.88 54.09 104.65
N PHE A 275 -70.11 54.98 103.68
CA PHE A 275 -69.76 54.71 102.27
C PHE A 275 -68.28 54.89 101.90
N ALA A 276 -67.49 55.59 102.72
CA ALA A 276 -66.06 55.85 102.45
C ALA A 276 -65.19 54.57 102.43
N SER A 277 -65.65 53.47 103.05
CA SER A 277 -64.91 52.20 103.13
C SER A 277 -65.11 51.26 101.91
N LEU A 278 -66.18 51.46 101.13
CA LEU A 278 -66.45 50.63 99.95
C LEU A 278 -65.55 51.00 98.76
N GLY A 279 -65.28 52.29 98.54
CA GLY A 279 -64.55 52.77 97.35
C GLY A 279 -63.14 52.19 97.21
N THR A 280 -62.37 52.16 98.31
CA THR A 280 -61.03 51.57 98.35
C THR A 280 -61.04 50.06 98.16
N THR A 281 -62.04 49.38 98.74
CA THR A 281 -62.21 47.92 98.68
C THR A 281 -62.64 47.45 97.29
N VAL A 282 -63.40 48.25 96.54
CA VAL A 282 -63.75 47.95 95.14
C VAL A 282 -62.57 48.24 94.21
N LYS A 283 -61.88 49.38 94.37
CA LYS A 283 -60.74 49.75 93.51
C LYS A 283 -59.63 48.69 93.53
N THR A 284 -59.18 48.29 94.72
CA THR A 284 -58.16 47.25 94.89
C THR A 284 -58.60 45.85 94.42
N LYS A 285 -59.90 45.54 94.42
CA LYS A 285 -60.43 44.30 93.82
C LYS A 285 -60.45 44.36 92.30
N VAL A 286 -60.79 45.50 91.70
CA VAL A 286 -60.77 45.68 90.23
C VAL A 286 -59.33 45.69 89.71
N GLU A 287 -58.41 46.38 90.40
CA GLU A 287 -56.98 46.37 90.08
C GLU A 287 -56.42 44.94 90.14
N LYS A 288 -56.70 44.18 91.20
CA LYS A 288 -56.33 42.74 91.27
C LYS A 288 -56.97 41.90 90.17
N TYR A 289 -58.25 42.10 89.83
CA TYR A 289 -58.90 41.36 88.75
C TYR A 289 -58.32 41.68 87.37
N GLN A 290 -57.94 42.94 87.11
CA GLN A 290 -57.28 43.34 85.88
C GLN A 290 -55.85 42.77 85.82
N GLN A 291 -55.13 42.81 86.94
CA GLN A 291 -53.76 42.28 87.06
C GLN A 291 -53.73 40.76 86.89
N GLN A 292 -54.60 40.01 87.57
CA GLN A 292 -54.78 38.57 87.35
C GLN A 292 -55.21 38.26 85.90
N ARG A 293 -56.04 39.10 85.28
CA ARG A 293 -56.44 38.90 83.87
C ARG A 293 -55.32 39.21 82.88
N SER A 294 -54.38 40.09 83.20
CA SER A 294 -53.14 40.26 82.43
C SER A 294 -52.15 39.12 82.66
N GLU A 295 -52.00 38.63 83.89
CA GLU A 295 -51.16 37.48 84.24
C GLU A 295 -51.67 36.20 83.56
N GLU A 296 -52.98 35.93 83.62
CA GLU A 296 -53.61 34.83 82.87
C GLU A 296 -53.43 34.97 81.35
N LYS A 297 -53.49 36.20 80.81
CA LYS A 297 -53.29 36.43 79.38
C LYS A 297 -51.83 36.15 79.00
N GLN A 298 -50.87 36.68 79.75
CA GLN A 298 -49.44 36.42 79.55
C GLN A 298 -49.10 34.94 79.70
N LEU A 299 -49.68 34.23 80.68
CA LEU A 299 -49.48 32.80 80.86
C LEU A 299 -50.00 31.99 79.65
N LYS A 300 -51.19 32.31 79.15
CA LYS A 300 -51.75 31.71 77.92
C LYS A 300 -50.92 32.05 76.67
N GLU A 301 -50.37 33.26 76.60
CA GLU A 301 -49.52 33.71 75.50
C GLU A 301 -48.15 33.01 75.51
N LYS A 302 -47.49 32.88 76.67
CA LYS A 302 -46.28 32.09 76.87
C LYS A 302 -46.49 30.61 76.51
N GLN A 303 -47.60 30.02 76.93
CA GLN A 303 -47.93 28.62 76.61
C GLN A 303 -48.11 28.41 75.11
N GLN A 304 -48.90 29.27 74.44
CA GLN A 304 -49.05 29.24 72.99
C GLN A 304 -47.72 29.44 72.25
N LEU A 305 -46.80 30.23 72.81
CA LEU A 305 -45.48 30.46 72.21
C LEU A 305 -44.56 29.24 72.37
N LYS A 306 -44.59 28.54 73.52
CA LYS A 306 -43.89 27.26 73.71
C LYS A 306 -44.47 26.15 72.81
N GLU A 307 -45.78 26.09 72.62
CA GLU A 307 -46.43 25.17 71.66
C GLU A 307 -46.03 25.45 70.19
N LYS A 308 -45.87 26.73 69.81
CA LYS A 308 -45.37 27.14 68.49
C LYS A 308 -43.90 26.73 68.28
N ILE A 309 -43.03 26.98 69.26
CA ILE A 309 -41.60 26.60 69.22
C ILE A 309 -41.47 25.09 69.01
N ALA A 310 -42.17 24.27 69.80
CA ALA A 310 -42.19 22.82 69.65
C ALA A 310 -42.69 22.38 68.26
N SER A 311 -43.75 23.03 67.73
CA SER A 311 -44.29 22.75 66.40
C SER A 311 -43.28 23.05 65.27
N VAL A 312 -42.49 24.12 65.41
CA VAL A 312 -41.43 24.49 64.45
C VAL A 312 -40.30 23.46 64.47
N TYR A 313 -39.83 23.02 65.64
CA TYR A 313 -38.79 21.98 65.72
C TYR A 313 -39.27 20.57 65.31
N HIS A 314 -40.56 20.27 65.46
CA HIS A 314 -41.21 19.09 64.87
C HIS A 314 -41.19 19.15 63.33
N ALA A 315 -41.59 20.27 62.73
CA ALA A 315 -41.55 20.44 61.27
C ALA A 315 -40.11 20.38 60.73
N LEU A 316 -39.17 21.04 61.39
CA LEU A 316 -37.74 21.03 61.07
C LEU A 316 -37.16 19.61 61.09
N SER A 317 -37.44 18.83 62.14
CA SER A 317 -36.86 17.49 62.28
C SER A 317 -37.41 16.50 61.26
N ILE A 318 -38.68 16.61 60.85
CA ILE A 318 -39.22 15.78 59.76
C ILE A 318 -38.60 16.20 58.42
N ILE A 319 -38.51 17.49 58.09
CA ILE A 319 -37.92 17.94 56.81
C ILE A 319 -36.43 17.56 56.71
N GLN A 320 -35.70 17.53 57.82
CA GLN A 320 -34.32 17.03 57.88
C GLN A 320 -34.20 15.50 57.69
N SER A 321 -35.29 14.74 57.88
CA SER A 321 -35.32 13.28 57.68
C SER A 321 -35.66 12.86 56.24
N LEU A 322 -36.07 13.79 55.37
CA LEU A 322 -36.52 13.47 54.01
C LEU A 322 -35.34 13.10 53.09
N PRO A 323 -35.39 11.95 52.39
CA PRO A 323 -34.24 11.35 51.71
C PRO A 323 -33.94 11.89 50.30
N VAL A 324 -34.36 13.13 49.95
CA VAL A 324 -34.17 13.78 48.64
C VAL A 324 -32.79 13.54 47.97
N ASN A 325 -31.71 13.45 48.76
CA ASN A 325 -30.34 13.19 48.27
C ASN A 325 -30.17 11.83 47.58
N GLU A 326 -30.96 10.80 47.95
CA GLU A 326 -30.97 9.51 47.26
C GLU A 326 -31.47 9.67 45.82
N SER A 327 -32.58 10.38 45.64
CA SER A 327 -33.17 10.67 44.34
C SER A 327 -32.25 11.53 43.47
N VAL A 328 -31.57 12.52 44.08
CA VAL A 328 -30.51 13.31 43.42
C VAL A 328 -29.36 12.41 42.95
N SER A 329 -28.92 11.46 43.79
CA SER A 329 -27.87 10.49 43.42
C SER A 329 -28.31 9.60 42.27
N TYR A 330 -29.56 9.12 42.29
CA TYR A 330 -30.12 8.27 41.24
C TYR A 330 -30.15 9.00 39.89
N PHE A 331 -30.76 10.18 39.81
CA PHE A 331 -30.89 10.90 38.54
C PHE A 331 -29.53 11.33 37.96
N LYS A 332 -28.56 11.69 38.81
CA LYS A 332 -27.18 11.99 38.36
C LYS A 332 -26.47 10.76 37.78
N LYS A 333 -26.55 9.60 38.46
CA LYS A 333 -26.01 8.33 37.94
C LYS A 333 -26.75 7.85 36.69
N LYS A 334 -28.06 8.07 36.60
CA LYS A 334 -28.87 7.67 35.44
C LYS A 334 -28.49 8.48 34.19
N ALA A 335 -28.16 9.76 34.34
CA ALA A 335 -27.62 10.58 33.27
C ALA A 335 -26.24 10.08 32.78
N GLU A 336 -25.38 9.64 33.71
CA GLU A 336 -24.08 9.03 33.41
C GLU A 336 -24.22 7.69 32.65
N GLU A 337 -25.15 6.81 33.07
CA GLU A 337 -25.45 5.55 32.37
C GLU A 337 -25.82 5.80 30.89
N LEU A 338 -26.72 6.74 30.63
CA LEU A 338 -27.21 7.07 29.28
C LEU A 338 -26.09 7.67 28.39
N GLU A 339 -25.28 8.58 28.93
CA GLU A 339 -24.17 9.20 28.20
C GLU A 339 -23.03 8.19 27.92
N LEU A 340 -22.83 7.18 28.78
CA LEU A 340 -21.95 6.05 28.50
C LEU A 340 -22.51 5.14 27.40
N GLN A 341 -23.79 4.76 27.47
CA GLN A 341 -24.45 3.95 26.42
C GLN A 341 -24.38 4.62 25.04
N LYS A 342 -24.62 5.94 24.99
CA LYS A 342 -24.49 6.74 23.77
C LYS A 342 -23.07 6.68 23.19
N LYS A 343 -22.04 6.94 24.00
CA LYS A 343 -20.63 6.90 23.56
C LYS A 343 -20.16 5.52 23.14
N ILE A 344 -20.66 4.46 23.77
CA ILE A 344 -20.44 3.07 23.35
C ILE A 344 -20.98 2.84 21.94
N LYS A 345 -22.22 3.28 21.68
CA LYS A 345 -22.85 3.17 20.36
C LYS A 345 -22.08 3.98 19.29
N GLU A 346 -21.78 5.24 19.57
CA GLU A 346 -21.05 6.13 18.66
C GLU A 346 -19.67 5.54 18.27
N ASN A 347 -18.89 5.07 19.26
CA ASN A 347 -17.60 4.41 19.00
C ASN A 347 -17.76 3.10 18.20
N SER A 348 -18.78 2.28 18.51
CA SER A 348 -19.05 1.02 17.80
C SER A 348 -19.42 1.26 16.34
N GLU A 349 -20.22 2.30 16.05
CA GLU A 349 -20.60 2.69 14.69
C GLU A 349 -19.39 3.26 13.92
N GLU A 350 -18.54 4.09 14.53
CA GLU A 350 -17.31 4.61 13.89
C GLU A 350 -16.35 3.47 13.49
N ILE A 351 -16.10 2.52 14.39
CA ILE A 351 -15.26 1.35 14.14
C ILE A 351 -15.83 0.50 13.00
N THR A 352 -17.13 0.19 13.05
CA THR A 352 -17.81 -0.65 12.06
C THR A 352 -17.77 -0.02 10.67
N ASN A 353 -18.12 1.27 10.57
CA ASN A 353 -18.10 2.00 9.30
C ASN A 353 -16.69 2.11 8.72
N THR A 354 -15.68 2.36 9.57
CA THR A 354 -14.26 2.44 9.14
C THR A 354 -13.79 1.12 8.53
N LEU A 355 -14.06 -0.01 9.19
CA LEU A 355 -13.67 -1.33 8.69
C LEU A 355 -14.43 -1.73 7.43
N GLN A 356 -15.75 -1.48 7.34
CA GLN A 356 -16.53 -1.73 6.13
C GLN A 356 -16.01 -0.94 4.92
N VAL A 357 -15.66 0.34 5.08
CA VAL A 357 -15.09 1.16 4.02
C VAL A 357 -13.72 0.62 3.58
N TRP A 358 -12.88 0.18 4.51
CA TRP A 358 -11.58 -0.41 4.15
C TRP A 358 -11.72 -1.76 3.44
N ILE A 359 -12.55 -2.67 3.96
CA ILE A 359 -12.81 -3.99 3.38
C ILE A 359 -13.33 -3.84 1.94
N LYS A 360 -14.38 -3.04 1.73
CA LYS A 360 -14.94 -2.80 0.39
C LYS A 360 -13.93 -2.18 -0.57
N ASN A 361 -13.18 -1.16 -0.12
CA ASN A 361 -12.14 -0.55 -0.95
C ASN A 361 -11.05 -1.55 -1.38
N TYR A 362 -10.77 -2.58 -0.56
CA TYR A 362 -9.85 -3.66 -0.90
C TYR A 362 -10.46 -4.68 -1.86
N GLU A 363 -11.73 -5.04 -1.68
CA GLU A 363 -12.47 -5.91 -2.60
C GLU A 363 -12.57 -5.29 -4.00
N ASP A 364 -12.98 -4.02 -4.09
CA ASP A 364 -13.04 -3.25 -5.34
C ASP A 364 -11.63 -3.14 -5.99
N SER A 365 -10.58 -2.86 -5.19
CA SER A 365 -9.19 -2.77 -5.70
C SER A 365 -8.63 -4.12 -6.15
N LEU A 366 -9.02 -5.23 -5.53
CA LEU A 366 -8.59 -6.58 -5.88
C LEU A 366 -9.35 -7.13 -7.08
N ALA A 367 -10.60 -6.71 -7.30
CA ALA A 367 -11.39 -7.08 -8.47
C ALA A 367 -10.72 -6.67 -9.78
N LEU A 368 -9.97 -5.54 -9.78
CA LEU A 368 -9.17 -5.08 -10.91
C LEU A 368 -8.07 -6.08 -11.36
N PHE A 369 -7.68 -7.03 -10.50
CA PHE A 369 -6.66 -8.04 -10.79
C PHE A 369 -7.24 -9.43 -11.11
N ASN A 370 -8.57 -9.60 -11.05
CA ASN A 370 -9.20 -10.90 -11.30
C ASN A 370 -8.86 -11.46 -12.69
N ASN A 371 -8.66 -12.77 -12.76
CA ASN A 371 -8.32 -13.53 -13.97
C ASN A 371 -7.00 -13.12 -14.67
N THR A 372 -6.14 -12.31 -14.04
CA THR A 372 -4.82 -11.94 -14.59
C THR A 372 -3.70 -12.88 -14.12
N ARG A 373 -2.56 -12.83 -14.80
CA ARG A 373 -1.34 -13.53 -14.36
C ARG A 373 -0.72 -12.93 -13.08
N LEU A 374 -1.05 -11.67 -12.77
CA LEU A 374 -0.55 -10.95 -11.59
C LEU A 374 -1.27 -11.33 -10.28
N VAL A 375 -2.27 -12.23 -10.31
CA VAL A 375 -2.92 -12.77 -9.10
C VAL A 375 -1.91 -13.44 -8.14
N SER A 376 -0.76 -13.90 -8.66
CA SER A 376 0.33 -14.45 -7.87
C SER A 376 1.37 -13.43 -7.35
N ASP A 377 1.24 -12.14 -7.67
CA ASP A 377 2.19 -11.10 -7.26
C ASP A 377 2.24 -10.91 -5.74
N LYS A 378 3.37 -10.40 -5.25
CA LYS A 378 3.61 -10.14 -3.83
C LYS A 378 2.61 -9.13 -3.28
N GLU A 379 2.34 -8.07 -4.04
CA GLU A 379 1.47 -6.95 -3.69
C GLU A 379 0.01 -7.43 -3.59
N VAL A 380 -0.47 -8.18 -4.58
CA VAL A 380 -1.82 -8.76 -4.61
C VAL A 380 -2.01 -9.79 -3.50
N LYS A 381 -1.02 -10.65 -3.23
CA LYS A 381 -1.04 -11.59 -2.08
C LYS A 381 -1.05 -10.86 -0.73
N SER A 382 -0.26 -9.79 -0.60
CA SER A 382 -0.20 -8.99 0.64
C SER A 382 -1.54 -8.31 0.91
N ALA A 383 -2.17 -7.75 -0.12
CA ALA A 383 -3.50 -7.17 -0.03
C ALA A 383 -4.59 -8.20 0.30
N LYS A 384 -4.56 -9.40 -0.32
CA LYS A 384 -5.50 -10.49 0.04
C LYS A 384 -5.34 -10.93 1.49
N LYS A 385 -4.11 -11.07 1.99
CA LYS A 385 -3.85 -11.36 3.41
C LYS A 385 -4.37 -10.26 4.32
N LEU A 386 -4.17 -8.99 3.96
CA LEU A 386 -4.66 -7.84 4.74
C LEU A 386 -6.19 -7.76 4.74
N LEU A 387 -6.85 -8.07 3.62
CA LEU A 387 -8.32 -8.18 3.56
C LEU A 387 -8.85 -9.22 4.55
N SER A 388 -8.25 -10.42 4.59
CA SER A 388 -8.61 -11.44 5.58
C SER A 388 -8.30 -11.02 7.02
N GLU A 389 -7.19 -10.30 7.27
CA GLU A 389 -6.91 -9.72 8.59
C GLU A 389 -7.95 -8.66 9.00
N LEU A 390 -8.47 -7.86 8.04
CA LEU A 390 -9.51 -6.87 8.30
C LEU A 390 -10.89 -7.51 8.52
N GLN A 391 -11.23 -8.57 7.79
CA GLN A 391 -12.47 -9.33 7.98
C GLN A 391 -12.50 -10.00 9.36
N VAL A 392 -11.40 -10.65 9.79
CA VAL A 392 -11.28 -11.16 11.16
C VAL A 392 -11.35 -10.02 12.19
N LEU A 393 -10.75 -8.86 11.92
CA LEU A 393 -10.87 -7.69 12.80
C LEU A 393 -12.31 -7.15 12.86
N GLN A 394 -13.13 -7.32 11.82
CA GLN A 394 -14.55 -6.96 11.84
C GLN A 394 -15.37 -7.92 12.71
N GLU A 395 -15.02 -9.21 12.76
CA GLU A 395 -15.63 -10.21 13.63
C GLU A 395 -15.19 -10.06 15.10
N GLU A 396 -13.99 -9.51 15.36
CA GLU A 396 -13.47 -9.25 16.72
C GLU A 396 -14.06 -7.99 17.43
N ILE A 397 -14.97 -7.23 16.79
CA ILE A 397 -15.52 -5.99 17.39
C ILE A 397 -16.19 -6.30 18.76
N PRO A 398 -15.80 -5.64 19.86
CA PRO A 398 -16.35 -5.94 21.18
C PRO A 398 -17.86 -5.68 21.26
N VAL A 399 -18.65 -6.74 21.43
CA VAL A 399 -20.10 -6.66 21.66
C VAL A 399 -20.39 -6.41 23.14
N LEU A 400 -21.36 -5.53 23.44
CA LEU A 400 -21.82 -5.27 24.80
C LEU A 400 -22.62 -6.47 25.32
N ASP A 401 -22.07 -7.15 26.33
CA ASP A 401 -22.73 -8.29 26.98
C ASP A 401 -23.90 -7.81 27.86
N SER A 402 -25.08 -7.76 27.25
CA SER A 402 -26.32 -7.32 27.90
C SER A 402 -26.76 -8.23 29.06
N SER A 403 -26.20 -9.44 29.21
CA SER A 403 -26.48 -10.30 30.38
C SER A 403 -25.81 -9.78 31.67
N LYS A 404 -24.80 -8.91 31.55
CA LYS A 404 -24.13 -8.26 32.69
C LYS A 404 -24.81 -6.96 33.15
N ILE A 405 -25.76 -6.43 32.38
CA ILE A 405 -26.54 -5.24 32.75
C ILE A 405 -27.69 -5.70 33.63
N GLN A 406 -27.64 -5.34 34.90
CA GLN A 406 -28.69 -5.67 35.87
C GLN A 406 -29.89 -4.75 35.66
N LYS A 407 -31.09 -5.31 35.83
CA LYS A 407 -32.35 -4.55 35.86
C LYS A 407 -32.92 -4.63 37.28
N PRO A 408 -33.28 -3.49 37.90
CA PRO A 408 -33.96 -3.52 39.19
C PRO A 408 -35.28 -4.30 39.14
N THR A 409 -35.61 -4.98 40.24
CA THR A 409 -36.93 -5.59 40.42
C THR A 409 -37.87 -4.62 41.14
N SER A 410 -39.17 -4.90 41.16
CA SER A 410 -40.18 -4.06 41.84
C SER A 410 -39.94 -3.94 43.35
N GLU A 411 -39.33 -4.95 43.97
CA GLU A 411 -39.20 -5.07 45.44
C GLU A 411 -37.91 -4.41 46.00
N MET A 412 -36.98 -3.98 45.14
CA MET A 412 -35.71 -3.38 45.55
C MET A 412 -35.87 -1.99 46.20
N SER A 413 -35.10 -1.74 47.25
CA SER A 413 -35.05 -0.45 47.95
C SER A 413 -34.33 0.63 47.13
N SER A 414 -34.42 1.89 47.57
CA SER A 414 -33.70 3.01 46.95
C SER A 414 -32.18 2.78 46.91
N ASN A 415 -31.59 2.11 47.91
CA ASN A 415 -30.15 1.84 47.95
C ASN A 415 -29.77 0.70 47.00
N ASP A 416 -30.52 -0.40 46.96
CA ASP A 416 -30.22 -1.53 46.05
C ASP A 416 -30.36 -1.10 44.58
N ARG A 417 -31.31 -0.20 44.28
CA ARG A 417 -31.47 0.44 42.96
C ARG A 417 -30.26 1.31 42.60
N LEU A 418 -29.73 2.07 43.56
CA LEU A 418 -28.50 2.87 43.38
C LEU A 418 -27.26 2.00 43.19
N GLU A 419 -27.16 0.86 43.87
CA GLU A 419 -26.06 -0.10 43.71
C GLU A 419 -26.13 -0.80 42.35
N CYS A 420 -27.29 -1.33 41.96
CA CYS A 420 -27.57 -1.89 40.63
C CYS A 420 -27.15 -0.93 39.49
N LEU A 421 -27.53 0.34 39.59
CA LEU A 421 -27.16 1.37 38.62
C LEU A 421 -25.64 1.67 38.62
N SER A 422 -24.99 1.56 39.77
CA SER A 422 -23.52 1.73 39.88
C SER A 422 -22.77 0.57 39.23
N LEU A 423 -23.27 -0.66 39.38
CA LEU A 423 -22.74 -1.85 38.71
C LEU A 423 -22.90 -1.74 37.18
N ASN A 424 -24.06 -1.26 36.70
CA ASN A 424 -24.27 -1.00 35.27
C ASN A 424 -23.26 0.04 34.73
N ILE A 425 -23.04 1.15 35.43
CA ILE A 425 -22.05 2.18 35.06
C ILE A 425 -20.63 1.57 34.96
N GLN A 426 -20.24 0.72 35.91
CA GLN A 426 -18.94 0.04 35.84
C GLN A 426 -18.84 -0.89 34.63
N VAL A 427 -19.85 -1.73 34.37
CA VAL A 427 -19.89 -2.64 33.20
C VAL A 427 -19.81 -1.87 31.88
N LEU A 428 -20.50 -0.71 31.79
CA LEU A 428 -20.44 0.17 30.63
C LEU A 428 -19.07 0.87 30.51
N SER A 429 -18.42 1.25 31.62
CA SER A 429 -17.09 1.85 31.61
C SER A 429 -16.01 0.84 31.17
N ASP A 430 -16.04 -0.37 31.71
CA ASP A 430 -15.19 -1.51 31.31
C ASP A 430 -15.31 -1.83 29.81
N HIS A 431 -16.54 -1.76 29.27
CA HIS A 431 -16.80 -1.94 27.84
C HIS A 431 -16.32 -0.74 27.01
N LYS A 432 -16.51 0.47 27.55
CA LYS A 432 -15.85 1.75 27.23
C LYS A 432 -14.37 1.58 26.84
N GLU A 433 -13.59 1.10 27.80
CA GLU A 433 -12.14 0.94 27.65
C GLU A 433 -11.77 -0.14 26.62
N LYS A 434 -12.53 -1.25 26.57
CA LYS A 434 -12.33 -2.31 25.57
C LYS A 434 -12.57 -1.80 24.14
N LEU A 435 -13.63 -1.00 23.91
CA LEU A 435 -13.86 -0.34 22.63
C LEU A 435 -12.77 0.67 22.28
N ASN A 436 -12.29 1.47 23.25
CA ASN A 436 -11.20 2.43 23.01
C ASN A 436 -9.88 1.72 22.64
N GLY A 437 -9.51 0.66 23.35
CA GLY A 437 -8.33 -0.15 23.03
C GLY A 437 -8.46 -0.85 21.67
N PHE A 438 -9.67 -1.29 21.31
CA PHE A 438 -9.97 -1.83 19.98
C PHE A 438 -9.85 -0.77 18.88
N MET A 439 -10.36 0.44 19.11
CA MET A 439 -10.22 1.58 18.20
C MET A 439 -8.76 1.92 17.93
N GLN A 440 -7.88 1.79 18.93
CA GLN A 440 -6.44 1.95 18.74
C GLN A 440 -5.86 0.86 17.82
N ARG A 441 -6.21 -0.43 18.02
CA ARG A 441 -5.81 -1.52 17.10
C ARG A 441 -6.22 -1.25 15.65
N VAL A 442 -7.40 -0.65 15.43
CA VAL A 442 -7.87 -0.24 14.10
C VAL A 442 -7.01 0.91 13.54
N LYS A 443 -6.73 1.95 14.34
CA LYS A 443 -5.87 3.09 13.96
C LYS A 443 -4.43 2.66 13.66
N ASP A 444 -3.88 1.70 14.40
CA ASP A 444 -2.54 1.16 14.16
C ASP A 444 -2.46 0.42 12.81
N LYS A 445 -3.55 -0.20 12.35
CA LYS A 445 -3.66 -0.81 11.00
C LYS A 445 -3.81 0.20 9.88
N GLU A 446 -4.33 1.41 10.14
CA GLU A 446 -4.63 2.44 9.12
C GLU A 446 -3.44 2.73 8.19
N LYS A 447 -2.23 2.83 8.74
CA LYS A 447 -1.01 3.05 7.96
C LYS A 447 -0.75 1.90 6.98
N THR A 448 -0.86 0.65 7.43
CA THR A 448 -0.67 -0.55 6.60
C THR A 448 -1.72 -0.65 5.50
N VAL A 449 -2.97 -0.28 5.81
CA VAL A 449 -4.10 -0.20 4.88
C VAL A 449 -3.84 0.84 3.78
N LYS A 450 -3.42 2.05 4.14
CA LYS A 450 -3.09 3.11 3.17
C LYS A 450 -1.86 2.77 2.32
N GLU A 451 -0.81 2.22 2.92
CA GLU A 451 0.43 1.83 2.22
C GLU A 451 0.18 0.71 1.20
N THR A 452 -0.56 -0.34 1.58
CA THR A 452 -0.79 -1.51 0.72
C THR A 452 -1.77 -1.20 -0.41
N GLN A 453 -2.75 -0.31 -0.20
CA GLN A 453 -3.68 0.13 -1.27
C GLN A 453 -2.95 0.99 -2.31
N LYS A 454 -2.02 1.85 -1.87
CA LYS A 454 -1.13 2.62 -2.75
C LYS A 454 -0.20 1.72 -3.56
N GLN A 455 0.25 0.60 -3.00
CA GLN A 455 1.04 -0.41 -3.72
C GLN A 455 0.22 -1.14 -4.79
N LEU A 456 -1.01 -1.58 -4.47
CA LEU A 456 -1.96 -2.13 -5.45
C LEU A 456 -2.18 -1.17 -6.63
N GLN A 457 -2.53 0.09 -6.34
CA GLN A 457 -2.81 1.10 -7.37
C GLN A 457 -1.58 1.33 -8.27
N LYS A 458 -0.38 1.40 -7.67
CA LYS A 458 0.88 1.51 -8.42
C LYS A 458 1.12 0.30 -9.34
N GLN A 459 0.86 -0.92 -8.86
CA GLN A 459 1.06 -2.14 -9.65
C GLN A 459 0.07 -2.23 -10.82
N TYR A 460 -1.21 -1.86 -10.61
CA TYR A 460 -2.21 -1.77 -11.67
C TYR A 460 -1.82 -0.74 -12.75
N ILE A 461 -1.38 0.46 -12.35
CA ILE A 461 -0.89 1.50 -13.28
C ILE A 461 0.34 1.02 -14.06
N ASN A 462 1.29 0.35 -13.40
CA ASN A 462 2.49 -0.19 -14.05
C ASN A 462 2.15 -1.30 -15.04
N ALA A 463 1.24 -2.22 -14.69
CA ALA A 463 0.81 -3.30 -15.59
C ALA A 463 0.16 -2.74 -16.86
N ARG A 464 -0.75 -1.76 -16.74
CA ARG A 464 -1.36 -1.07 -17.88
C ARG A 464 -0.34 -0.37 -18.77
N LYS A 465 0.69 0.28 -18.19
CA LYS A 465 1.81 0.86 -18.96
C LYS A 465 2.60 -0.21 -19.72
N ASN A 466 3.02 -1.28 -19.04
CA ASN A 466 3.78 -2.36 -19.66
C ASN A 466 3.03 -3.01 -20.85
N LEU A 467 1.70 -3.14 -20.76
CA LEU A 467 0.86 -3.61 -21.86
C LEU A 467 0.88 -2.64 -23.05
N LYS A 468 0.73 -1.34 -22.81
CA LYS A 468 0.84 -0.33 -23.86
C LYS A 468 2.23 -0.34 -24.52
N ASP A 469 3.30 -0.36 -23.72
CA ASP A 469 4.67 -0.34 -24.23
C ASP A 469 4.98 -1.57 -25.11
N ALA A 470 4.37 -2.73 -24.79
CA ALA A 470 4.44 -3.94 -25.61
C ALA A 470 3.68 -3.79 -26.94
N VAL A 471 2.49 -3.16 -26.94
CA VAL A 471 1.73 -2.86 -28.16
C VAL A 471 2.48 -1.82 -29.01
N ASP A 472 2.88 -0.68 -28.45
CA ASP A 472 3.61 0.40 -29.13
C ASP A 472 4.89 -0.12 -29.82
N LYS A 473 5.67 -0.96 -29.14
CA LYS A 473 6.88 -1.58 -29.69
C LYS A 473 6.58 -2.44 -30.92
N LYS A 474 5.49 -3.22 -30.88
CA LYS A 474 5.04 -4.03 -32.02
C LYS A 474 4.40 -3.20 -33.12
N LEU A 475 3.78 -2.08 -32.78
CA LEU A 475 3.15 -1.15 -33.70
C LEU A 475 4.21 -0.42 -34.55
N LEU A 476 5.29 0.04 -33.91
CA LEU A 476 6.47 0.58 -34.58
C LEU A 476 7.15 -0.46 -35.51
N GLU A 477 7.25 -1.72 -35.06
CA GLU A 477 7.82 -2.81 -35.88
C GLU A 477 6.97 -3.09 -37.12
N ALA A 478 5.65 -3.16 -36.99
CA ALA A 478 4.71 -3.39 -38.09
C ALA A 478 4.67 -2.21 -39.08
N GLN A 479 4.62 -0.96 -38.59
CA GLN A 479 4.71 0.23 -39.44
C GLN A 479 6.01 0.26 -40.24
N SER A 480 7.13 -0.09 -39.61
CA SER A 480 8.44 -0.14 -40.28
C SER A 480 8.49 -1.24 -41.36
N ALA A 481 7.84 -2.37 -41.13
CA ALA A 481 7.72 -3.45 -42.11
C ALA A 481 6.85 -3.03 -43.31
N LEU A 482 5.67 -2.44 -43.07
CA LEU A 482 4.75 -1.97 -44.12
C LEU A 482 5.39 -0.86 -44.97
N ALA A 483 6.10 0.08 -44.33
CA ALA A 483 6.87 1.12 -45.00
C ALA A 483 8.02 0.55 -45.87
N ALA A 484 8.63 -0.59 -45.49
CA ALA A 484 9.68 -1.22 -46.29
C ALA A 484 9.20 -1.76 -47.65
N ILE A 485 7.89 -1.95 -47.82
CA ILE A 485 7.25 -2.36 -49.09
C ILE A 485 6.30 -1.30 -49.68
N ASN A 486 6.26 -0.09 -49.11
CA ASN A 486 5.30 0.99 -49.44
C ASN A 486 3.81 0.57 -49.39
N ASN A 487 3.44 -0.42 -48.56
CA ASN A 487 2.04 -0.84 -48.45
C ASN A 487 1.28 0.06 -47.47
N LYS A 488 0.11 0.55 -47.91
CA LYS A 488 -0.83 1.41 -47.15
C LYS A 488 -2.18 0.78 -46.85
N THR A 489 -2.44 -0.47 -47.27
CA THR A 489 -3.77 -1.10 -47.10
C THR A 489 -4.22 -1.19 -45.63
N HIS A 490 -3.26 -1.18 -44.70
CA HIS A 490 -3.50 -1.38 -43.27
C HIS A 490 -3.42 -0.08 -42.45
N ASP A 491 -3.26 1.09 -43.09
CA ASP A 491 -3.09 2.38 -42.41
C ASP A 491 -4.24 2.70 -41.43
N GLU A 492 -5.50 2.45 -41.83
CA GLU A 492 -6.67 2.65 -40.94
C GLU A 492 -6.67 1.71 -39.72
N GLU A 493 -6.21 0.47 -39.89
CA GLU A 493 -6.19 -0.53 -38.83
C GLU A 493 -5.04 -0.28 -37.85
N ILE A 494 -3.90 0.19 -38.36
CA ILE A 494 -2.81 0.76 -37.55
C ILE A 494 -3.30 1.92 -36.67
N GLU A 495 -4.13 2.84 -37.17
CA GLU A 495 -4.72 3.90 -36.34
C GLU A 495 -5.74 3.37 -35.31
N LYS A 496 -6.57 2.37 -35.66
CA LYS A 496 -7.45 1.70 -34.69
C LYS A 496 -6.65 1.08 -33.55
N LEU A 497 -5.54 0.40 -33.87
CA LEU A 497 -4.64 -0.24 -32.90
C LEU A 497 -3.88 0.78 -32.02
N LYS A 498 -3.48 1.95 -32.56
CA LYS A 498 -2.95 3.06 -31.75
C LYS A 498 -3.98 3.57 -30.74
N ASN A 499 -5.23 3.75 -31.16
CA ASN A 499 -6.30 4.20 -30.27
C ASN A 499 -6.56 3.17 -29.16
N THR A 500 -6.51 1.86 -29.47
CA THR A 500 -6.55 0.79 -28.46
C THR A 500 -5.38 0.89 -27.47
N ALA A 501 -4.15 1.14 -27.96
CA ALA A 501 -2.98 1.35 -27.10
C ALA A 501 -3.09 2.59 -26.18
N LEU A 502 -3.79 3.65 -26.62
CA LEU A 502 -4.11 4.81 -25.77
C LEU A 502 -5.17 4.48 -24.71
N LEU A 503 -6.25 3.76 -25.08
CA LEU A 503 -7.29 3.32 -24.15
C LEU A 503 -6.74 2.40 -23.04
N ILE A 504 -5.71 1.59 -23.33
CA ILE A 504 -5.01 0.78 -22.33
C ILE A 504 -4.43 1.64 -21.18
N VAL A 505 -4.09 2.92 -21.40
CA VAL A 505 -3.63 3.85 -20.34
C VAL A 505 -4.60 4.99 -20.03
N ASP A 506 -5.84 4.92 -20.51
CA ASP A 506 -6.91 5.83 -20.09
C ASP A 506 -7.36 5.51 -18.65
N PHE A 507 -6.75 6.20 -17.69
CA PHE A 507 -7.06 6.05 -16.26
C PHE A 507 -8.39 6.70 -15.84
N SER A 508 -9.14 7.34 -16.75
CA SER A 508 -10.53 7.75 -16.47
C SER A 508 -11.48 6.55 -16.35
N LYS A 509 -11.10 5.40 -16.93
CA LYS A 509 -11.80 4.11 -16.82
C LYS A 509 -11.00 3.14 -15.95
N GLN A 510 -11.71 2.47 -15.04
CA GLN A 510 -11.18 1.36 -14.25
C GLN A 510 -11.97 0.09 -14.58
N GLU A 511 -11.37 -0.76 -15.42
CA GLU A 511 -11.87 -2.08 -15.76
C GLU A 511 -10.85 -3.13 -15.26
N SER A 512 -11.23 -4.42 -15.25
CA SER A 512 -10.28 -5.48 -14.90
C SER A 512 -9.07 -5.44 -15.84
N LEU A 513 -7.87 -5.58 -15.27
CA LEU A 513 -6.62 -5.66 -16.02
C LEU A 513 -6.64 -6.81 -17.06
N SER A 514 -7.45 -7.86 -16.85
CA SER A 514 -7.66 -8.93 -17.82
C SER A 514 -8.27 -8.45 -19.15
N VAL A 515 -9.07 -7.37 -19.15
CA VAL A 515 -9.64 -6.77 -20.36
C VAL A 515 -8.53 -6.08 -21.17
N TYR A 516 -7.68 -5.30 -20.51
CA TYR A 516 -6.52 -4.66 -21.14
C TYR A 516 -5.46 -5.69 -21.58
N GLU A 517 -5.24 -6.77 -20.82
CA GLU A 517 -4.41 -7.90 -21.25
C GLU A 517 -4.96 -8.53 -22.54
N THR A 518 -6.28 -8.74 -22.64
CA THR A 518 -6.92 -9.31 -23.84
C THR A 518 -6.75 -8.40 -25.05
N ALA A 519 -7.16 -7.13 -24.94
CA ALA A 519 -7.05 -6.15 -26.04
C ALA A 519 -5.59 -5.92 -26.49
N ALA A 520 -4.63 -5.96 -25.57
CA ALA A 520 -3.20 -5.86 -25.90
C ALA A 520 -2.71 -7.10 -26.67
N ASN A 521 -3.09 -8.31 -26.24
CA ASN A 521 -2.69 -9.55 -26.90
C ASN A 521 -3.31 -9.68 -28.30
N GLU A 522 -4.58 -9.32 -28.47
CA GLU A 522 -5.25 -9.25 -29.77
C GLU A 522 -4.56 -8.23 -30.70
N SER A 523 -4.28 -7.02 -30.19
CA SER A 523 -3.53 -6.00 -30.93
C SER A 523 -2.16 -6.51 -31.38
N ILE A 524 -1.41 -7.17 -30.49
CA ILE A 524 -0.10 -7.75 -30.79
C ILE A 524 -0.22 -8.91 -31.80
N ALA A 525 -1.29 -9.70 -31.78
CA ALA A 525 -1.54 -10.76 -32.76
C ALA A 525 -1.71 -10.19 -34.18
N THR A 526 -2.58 -9.18 -34.35
CA THR A 526 -2.80 -8.49 -35.63
C THR A 526 -1.52 -7.82 -36.16
N LEU A 527 -0.76 -7.14 -35.29
CA LEU A 527 0.52 -6.52 -35.67
C LEU A 527 1.57 -7.55 -36.12
N ASN A 528 1.65 -8.71 -35.46
CA ASN A 528 2.52 -9.81 -35.92
C ASN A 528 2.01 -10.44 -37.24
N GLN A 529 0.71 -10.45 -37.50
CA GLN A 529 0.16 -10.90 -38.79
C GLN A 529 0.59 -9.97 -39.94
N PHE A 530 0.55 -8.65 -39.77
CA PHE A 530 1.08 -7.70 -40.76
C PHE A 530 2.58 -7.90 -41.02
N ILE A 531 3.40 -8.06 -39.97
CA ILE A 531 4.84 -8.32 -40.11
C ILE A 531 5.11 -9.63 -40.89
N LYS A 532 4.29 -10.67 -40.67
CA LYS A 532 4.35 -11.97 -41.36
C LYS A 532 3.90 -11.87 -42.83
N GLU A 533 2.88 -11.07 -43.13
CA GLU A 533 2.43 -10.81 -44.49
C GLU A 533 3.53 -10.12 -45.32
N VAL A 534 4.11 -9.04 -44.80
CA VAL A 534 5.25 -8.34 -45.42
C VAL A 534 6.41 -9.31 -45.66
N LYS A 535 6.76 -10.14 -44.67
CA LYS A 535 7.83 -11.14 -44.79
C LYS A 535 7.56 -12.13 -45.92
N ASN A 536 6.33 -12.63 -46.05
CA ASN A 536 5.93 -13.54 -47.12
C ASN A 536 6.01 -12.85 -48.50
N GLN A 537 5.64 -11.57 -48.59
CA GLN A 537 5.75 -10.79 -49.83
C GLN A 537 7.22 -10.54 -50.22
N LEU A 538 8.10 -10.26 -49.25
CA LEU A 538 9.54 -10.15 -49.47
C LEU A 538 10.15 -11.47 -49.96
N LEU A 539 9.81 -12.60 -49.32
CA LEU A 539 10.23 -13.93 -49.75
C LEU A 539 9.76 -14.22 -51.19
N LYS A 540 8.49 -13.95 -51.51
CA LYS A 540 7.93 -14.11 -52.87
C LYS A 540 8.64 -13.22 -53.92
N THR A 541 9.10 -12.04 -53.52
CA THR A 541 9.76 -11.07 -54.42
C THR A 541 11.24 -11.41 -54.65
N TYR A 542 11.97 -11.76 -53.60
CA TYR A 542 13.44 -11.91 -53.64
C TYR A 542 13.93 -13.35 -53.78
N SER A 543 13.10 -14.37 -53.50
CA SER A 543 13.48 -15.78 -53.71
C SER A 543 13.82 -16.11 -55.17
N PRO A 544 13.04 -15.67 -56.19
CA PRO A 544 13.40 -15.90 -57.59
C PRO A 544 14.71 -15.21 -57.97
N ILE A 545 14.95 -13.99 -57.46
CA ILE A 545 16.18 -13.23 -57.73
C ILE A 545 17.39 -13.97 -57.14
N ASN A 546 17.32 -14.38 -55.86
CA ASN A 546 18.40 -15.13 -55.23
C ASN A 546 18.67 -16.46 -55.96
N ARG A 547 17.62 -17.20 -56.35
CA ARG A 547 17.72 -18.46 -57.11
C ARG A 547 18.43 -18.25 -58.45
N ASN A 548 17.95 -17.33 -59.28
CA ASN A 548 18.56 -17.03 -60.59
C ASN A 548 20.04 -16.66 -60.43
N VAL A 549 20.39 -15.91 -59.38
CA VAL A 549 21.79 -15.53 -59.11
C VAL A 549 22.67 -16.73 -58.71
N GLN A 550 22.13 -17.76 -58.03
CA GLN A 550 22.88 -19.01 -57.82
C GLN A 550 23.04 -19.78 -59.14
N GLU A 551 21.96 -19.94 -59.92
CA GLU A 551 21.97 -20.64 -61.21
C GLU A 551 22.93 -19.98 -62.23
N TYR A 552 23.10 -18.66 -62.19
CA TYR A 552 24.14 -17.97 -62.98
C TYR A 552 25.54 -17.99 -62.34
N ALA A 553 25.68 -18.29 -61.04
CA ALA A 553 26.98 -18.41 -60.39
C ALA A 553 27.64 -19.77 -60.68
N GLU A 554 26.83 -20.82 -60.79
CA GLU A 554 27.21 -22.11 -61.38
C GLU A 554 27.73 -21.90 -62.82
N PHE A 555 28.88 -22.51 -63.13
CA PHE A 555 29.55 -22.35 -64.42
C PHE A 555 30.59 -23.46 -64.62
N ASP A 556 30.42 -24.26 -65.67
CA ASP A 556 31.39 -25.30 -66.03
C ASP A 556 32.66 -24.68 -66.64
N MET A 557 33.79 -24.91 -65.99
CA MET A 557 35.10 -24.44 -66.47
C MET A 557 35.45 -25.16 -67.79
N PRO A 558 35.62 -24.43 -68.92
CA PRO A 558 36.01 -25.05 -70.18
C PRO A 558 37.41 -25.69 -70.08
N SER A 559 37.63 -26.76 -70.86
CA SER A 559 38.95 -27.39 -70.98
C SER A 559 39.90 -26.49 -71.77
N LEU A 560 40.71 -25.71 -71.05
CA LEU A 560 41.70 -24.79 -71.61
C LEU A 560 43.11 -25.40 -71.60
N HIS A 561 43.85 -25.15 -72.68
CA HIS A 561 45.24 -25.57 -72.82
C HIS A 561 46.15 -24.89 -71.76
N PRO A 562 47.20 -25.53 -71.24
CA PRO A 562 48.07 -24.93 -70.23
C PRO A 562 48.77 -23.63 -70.66
N ALA A 563 48.94 -23.39 -71.96
CA ALA A 563 49.49 -22.14 -72.50
C ALA A 563 48.45 -20.98 -72.58
N ASN A 564 47.18 -21.22 -72.27
CA ASN A 564 46.13 -20.22 -72.33
C ASN A 564 46.25 -19.26 -71.12
N PRO A 565 46.59 -17.98 -71.32
CA PRO A 565 46.96 -17.08 -70.22
C PRO A 565 45.77 -16.68 -69.34
N PHE A 566 44.54 -16.96 -69.80
CA PHE A 566 43.31 -16.72 -69.04
C PHE A 566 42.89 -17.89 -68.15
N ARG A 567 43.63 -19.01 -68.13
CA ARG A 567 43.24 -20.20 -67.34
C ARG A 567 43.08 -19.88 -65.85
N GLU A 568 44.05 -19.17 -65.27
CA GLU A 568 44.02 -18.75 -63.86
C GLU A 568 43.07 -17.56 -63.63
N ASP A 569 43.01 -16.61 -64.56
CA ASP A 569 42.08 -15.46 -64.52
C ASP A 569 40.61 -15.93 -64.51
N LEU A 570 40.29 -16.94 -65.32
CA LEU A 570 38.94 -17.49 -65.46
C LEU A 570 38.55 -18.25 -64.20
N GLN A 571 39.41 -19.15 -63.70
CA GLN A 571 39.19 -19.85 -62.42
C GLN A 571 38.97 -18.85 -61.28
N SER A 572 39.85 -17.86 -61.14
CA SER A 572 39.73 -16.80 -60.13
C SER A 572 38.41 -16.03 -60.25
N SER A 573 37.90 -15.82 -61.47
CA SER A 573 36.61 -15.15 -61.70
C SER A 573 35.39 -16.05 -61.46
N ILE A 574 35.52 -17.38 -61.62
CA ILE A 574 34.50 -18.37 -61.21
C ILE A 574 34.40 -18.38 -59.69
N ASP A 575 35.54 -18.49 -59.00
CA ASP A 575 35.62 -18.50 -57.54
C ASP A 575 35.09 -17.18 -56.95
N GLU A 576 35.39 -16.03 -57.58
CA GLU A 576 34.82 -14.74 -57.20
C GLU A 576 33.28 -14.70 -57.34
N CYS A 577 32.72 -15.32 -58.39
CA CYS A 577 31.27 -15.43 -58.56
C CYS A 577 30.63 -16.31 -57.47
N ILE A 578 31.16 -17.53 -57.26
CA ILE A 578 30.62 -18.51 -56.32
C ILE A 578 30.65 -17.94 -54.89
N ASN A 579 31.76 -17.32 -54.47
CA ASN A 579 31.88 -16.71 -53.15
C ASN A 579 30.85 -15.58 -52.94
N LYS A 580 30.70 -14.67 -53.92
CA LYS A 580 29.74 -13.56 -53.82
C LYS A 580 28.28 -14.03 -53.86
N ALA A 581 27.96 -15.02 -54.69
CA ALA A 581 26.62 -15.62 -54.76
C ALA A 581 26.26 -16.36 -53.47
N THR A 582 27.22 -17.09 -52.89
CA THR A 582 27.12 -17.72 -51.57
C THR A 582 26.85 -16.67 -50.47
N ASP A 583 27.55 -15.54 -50.51
CA ASP A 583 27.35 -14.45 -49.54
C ASP A 583 26.05 -13.65 -49.75
N LEU A 584 25.51 -13.61 -50.97
CA LEU A 584 24.13 -13.17 -51.22
C LEU A 584 23.15 -14.18 -50.60
N ASN A 585 23.34 -15.49 -50.80
CA ASN A 585 22.45 -16.53 -50.28
C ASN A 585 22.44 -16.58 -48.74
N LYS A 586 23.60 -16.44 -48.08
CA LYS A 586 23.68 -16.25 -46.62
C LYS A 586 22.84 -15.05 -46.16
N HIS A 587 22.92 -13.93 -46.87
CA HIS A 587 22.11 -12.74 -46.58
C HIS A 587 20.62 -12.94 -46.95
N PHE A 588 20.29 -13.80 -47.91
CA PHE A 588 18.90 -14.15 -48.20
C PHE A 588 18.25 -14.90 -47.03
N ILE A 589 18.96 -15.86 -46.44
CA ILE A 589 18.46 -16.71 -45.36
C ILE A 589 18.12 -15.90 -44.09
N THR A 590 18.88 -14.85 -43.75
CA THR A 590 18.62 -14.01 -42.55
C THR A 590 17.28 -13.29 -42.57
N LEU A 591 16.61 -13.16 -43.73
CA LEU A 591 15.22 -12.69 -43.81
C LEU A 591 14.25 -13.54 -42.96
N GLN A 592 14.62 -14.76 -42.62
CA GLN A 592 13.83 -15.61 -41.72
C GLN A 592 13.88 -15.16 -40.26
N GLU A 593 14.94 -14.48 -39.84
CA GLU A 593 15.29 -14.28 -38.42
C GLU A 593 15.17 -12.82 -37.97
N ILE A 594 15.37 -11.85 -38.88
CA ILE A 594 15.29 -10.42 -38.57
C ILE A 594 13.86 -9.93 -38.28
N SER A 595 13.76 -8.92 -37.42
CA SER A 595 12.50 -8.25 -37.07
C SER A 595 12.03 -7.24 -38.13
N GLY A 596 10.74 -6.90 -38.12
CA GLY A 596 10.10 -6.10 -39.18
C GLY A 596 10.70 -4.70 -39.41
N ASN A 597 11.32 -4.13 -38.38
CA ASN A 597 12.05 -2.86 -38.45
C ASN A 597 13.36 -2.93 -39.27
N GLU A 598 13.95 -4.11 -39.47
CA GLU A 598 15.19 -4.26 -40.24
C GLU A 598 14.96 -4.50 -41.74
N TYR A 599 13.73 -4.80 -42.17
CA TYR A 599 13.45 -5.16 -43.58
C TYR A 599 13.94 -4.10 -44.59
N SER A 600 13.78 -2.80 -44.31
CA SER A 600 14.26 -1.73 -45.21
C SER A 600 15.79 -1.71 -45.36
N LYS A 601 16.53 -2.01 -44.28
CA LYS A 601 17.99 -2.16 -44.28
C LYS A 601 18.39 -3.44 -45.02
N TRP A 602 17.72 -4.56 -44.74
CA TRP A 602 17.94 -5.84 -45.41
C TRP A 602 17.76 -5.75 -46.93
N ILE A 603 16.70 -5.08 -47.42
CA ILE A 603 16.43 -4.87 -48.86
C ILE A 603 17.59 -4.11 -49.52
N LYS A 604 18.07 -3.04 -48.89
CA LYS A 604 19.19 -2.23 -49.42
C LYS A 604 20.47 -3.07 -49.52
N THR A 605 20.78 -3.85 -48.49
CA THR A 605 21.94 -4.76 -48.49
C THR A 605 21.78 -5.89 -49.52
N PHE A 606 20.59 -6.49 -49.65
CA PHE A 606 20.33 -7.54 -50.64
C PHE A 606 20.55 -7.02 -52.07
N LYS A 607 19.99 -5.86 -52.42
CA LYS A 607 20.20 -5.22 -53.74
C LYS A 607 21.68 -4.92 -53.99
N SER A 608 22.35 -4.28 -53.04
CA SER A 608 23.79 -4.00 -53.17
C SER A 608 24.64 -5.26 -53.34
N LYS A 609 24.29 -6.39 -52.69
CA LYS A 609 24.94 -7.67 -52.95
C LYS A 609 24.65 -8.19 -54.36
N CYS A 610 23.41 -8.10 -54.86
CA CYS A 610 23.09 -8.46 -56.25
C CYS A 610 23.97 -7.70 -57.25
N ASP A 611 24.08 -6.37 -57.09
CA ASP A 611 24.94 -5.52 -57.94
C ASP A 611 26.41 -6.00 -57.97
N THR A 612 26.92 -6.55 -56.86
CA THR A 612 28.30 -7.08 -56.78
C THR A 612 28.47 -8.46 -57.40
N VAL A 613 27.42 -9.29 -57.42
CA VAL A 613 27.42 -10.60 -58.09
C VAL A 613 27.24 -10.41 -59.60
N GLU A 614 26.33 -9.56 -60.06
CA GLU A 614 26.13 -9.25 -61.48
C GLU A 614 27.41 -8.71 -62.15
N LYS A 615 28.18 -7.87 -61.43
CA LYS A 615 29.50 -7.40 -61.87
C LYS A 615 30.53 -8.52 -61.94
N ALA A 616 30.50 -9.49 -61.02
CA ALA A 616 31.38 -10.66 -61.05
C ALA A 616 31.02 -11.61 -62.22
N ILE A 617 29.74 -11.91 -62.42
CA ILE A 617 29.24 -12.72 -63.54
C ILE A 617 29.63 -12.06 -64.88
N SER A 618 29.45 -10.75 -65.00
CA SER A 618 29.84 -9.98 -66.19
C SER A 618 31.36 -10.07 -66.45
N LYS A 619 32.19 -9.96 -65.41
CA LYS A 619 33.64 -10.16 -65.49
C LYS A 619 33.99 -11.58 -65.95
N ARG A 620 33.40 -12.61 -65.33
CA ARG A 620 33.59 -14.03 -65.69
C ARG A 620 33.23 -14.31 -67.14
N MET A 621 32.08 -13.79 -67.61
CA MET A 621 31.66 -13.93 -69.02
C MET A 621 32.66 -13.30 -69.99
N ILE A 622 33.16 -12.08 -69.71
CA ILE A 622 34.19 -11.43 -70.52
C ILE A 622 35.49 -12.28 -70.54
N THR A 623 35.95 -12.75 -69.38
CA THR A 623 37.15 -13.61 -69.31
C THR A 623 36.94 -14.94 -70.06
N SER A 624 35.76 -15.54 -69.99
CA SER A 624 35.44 -16.78 -70.69
C SER A 624 35.48 -16.63 -72.21
N VAL A 625 34.94 -15.51 -72.74
CA VAL A 625 35.00 -15.20 -74.19
C VAL A 625 36.46 -15.03 -74.63
N LYS A 626 37.27 -14.30 -73.86
CA LYS A 626 38.71 -14.14 -74.14
C LYS A 626 39.48 -15.47 -74.09
N ALA A 627 39.24 -16.27 -73.06
CA ALA A 627 39.85 -17.60 -72.91
C ALA A 627 39.51 -18.52 -74.10
N THR A 628 38.26 -18.50 -74.55
CA THR A 628 37.77 -19.31 -75.69
C THR A 628 38.41 -18.89 -77.01
N GLU A 629 38.64 -17.59 -77.23
CA GLU A 629 39.36 -17.10 -78.41
C GLU A 629 40.84 -17.50 -78.38
N ILE A 630 41.54 -17.41 -77.24
CA ILE A 630 42.92 -17.93 -77.16
C ILE A 630 42.95 -19.45 -77.38
N GLU A 631 41.97 -20.18 -76.85
CA GLU A 631 41.84 -21.62 -77.05
C GLU A 631 41.63 -21.99 -78.53
N ARG A 632 40.95 -21.12 -79.29
CA ARG A 632 40.84 -21.21 -80.75
C ARG A 632 42.16 -20.87 -81.45
N ARG A 633 42.85 -19.78 -81.06
CA ARG A 633 44.15 -19.36 -81.61
C ARG A 633 45.22 -20.43 -81.47
N ILE A 634 45.31 -21.06 -80.29
CA ILE A 634 46.22 -22.19 -80.02
C ILE A 634 45.96 -23.38 -80.97
N LYS A 635 44.71 -23.58 -81.41
CA LYS A 635 44.31 -24.66 -82.33
C LYS A 635 44.43 -24.30 -83.81
N THR A 636 44.93 -23.11 -84.15
CA THR A 636 45.24 -22.77 -85.56
C THR A 636 46.48 -23.53 -86.04
N LYS A 637 46.47 -23.99 -87.30
CA LYS A 637 47.60 -24.75 -87.85
C LYS A 637 48.89 -23.94 -87.85
N SER A 638 48.84 -22.64 -88.18
CA SER A 638 49.99 -21.72 -88.08
C SER A 638 50.65 -21.78 -86.69
N TYR A 639 49.86 -21.76 -85.61
CA TYR A 639 50.41 -21.80 -84.25
C TYR A 639 51.05 -23.15 -83.93
N GLN A 640 50.44 -24.25 -84.37
CA GLN A 640 50.99 -25.59 -84.23
C GLN A 640 52.32 -25.75 -85.01
N GLU A 641 52.41 -25.23 -86.23
CA GLU A 641 53.69 -25.25 -86.97
C GLU A 641 54.77 -24.40 -86.29
N SER A 642 54.41 -23.27 -85.68
CA SER A 642 55.37 -22.48 -84.87
C SER A 642 55.86 -23.25 -83.63
N LEU A 643 55.00 -24.05 -82.99
CA LEU A 643 55.42 -24.96 -81.92
C LEU A 643 56.34 -26.07 -82.47
N ASN A 644 56.04 -26.65 -83.63
CA ASN A 644 56.88 -27.65 -84.29
C ASN A 644 58.31 -27.10 -84.55
N ILE A 645 58.43 -25.83 -84.98
CA ILE A 645 59.73 -25.16 -85.14
C ILE A 645 60.46 -25.06 -83.78
N ILE A 646 59.77 -24.63 -82.72
CA ILE A 646 60.37 -24.46 -81.38
C ILE A 646 60.82 -25.80 -80.79
N GLU A 647 60.05 -26.87 -80.96
CA GLU A 647 60.44 -28.23 -80.53
C GLU A 647 61.64 -28.75 -81.31
N LEU A 648 61.66 -28.56 -82.63
CA LEU A 648 62.77 -28.91 -83.51
C LEU A 648 64.07 -28.19 -83.12
N LEU A 649 63.98 -26.87 -82.85
CA LEU A 649 65.10 -26.07 -82.36
C LEU A 649 65.58 -26.54 -80.98
N ASN A 650 64.67 -26.84 -80.05
CA ASN A 650 65.01 -27.40 -78.73
C ASN A 650 65.72 -28.75 -78.83
N GLY A 651 65.24 -29.65 -79.68
CA GLY A 651 65.87 -30.95 -79.92
C GLY A 651 67.28 -30.81 -80.48
N GLU A 652 67.49 -29.90 -81.44
CA GLU A 652 68.79 -29.68 -82.06
C GLU A 652 69.78 -28.92 -81.16
N ILE A 653 69.31 -27.94 -80.37
CA ILE A 653 70.07 -27.30 -79.28
C ILE A 653 70.55 -28.38 -78.31
N SER A 654 69.63 -29.19 -77.77
CA SER A 654 69.95 -30.29 -76.85
C SER A 654 70.99 -31.26 -77.43
N ARG A 655 70.78 -31.69 -78.68
CA ARG A 655 71.69 -32.60 -79.40
C ARG A 655 73.07 -32.00 -79.68
N ILE A 656 73.22 -30.67 -79.73
CA ILE A 656 74.52 -29.98 -79.80
C ILE A 656 75.13 -29.86 -78.40
N THR A 657 74.38 -29.35 -77.42
CA THR A 657 74.83 -29.18 -76.03
C THR A 657 75.36 -30.50 -75.44
N GLN A 658 74.58 -31.58 -75.48
CA GLN A 658 74.97 -32.92 -75.02
C GLN A 658 76.28 -33.40 -75.66
N LYS A 659 76.46 -33.13 -76.95
CA LYS A 659 77.61 -33.63 -77.72
C LYS A 659 78.91 -32.89 -77.40
N TYR A 660 78.85 -31.59 -77.14
CA TYR A 660 80.05 -30.75 -77.00
C TYR A 660 80.36 -30.34 -75.56
N LEU A 661 79.38 -30.33 -74.64
CA LEU A 661 79.57 -30.00 -73.22
C LEU A 661 80.70 -30.82 -72.54
N PRO A 662 80.80 -32.16 -72.69
CA PRO A 662 81.88 -32.94 -72.07
C PRO A 662 83.28 -32.62 -72.61
N VAL A 663 83.38 -31.99 -73.78
CA VAL A 663 84.64 -31.58 -74.41
C VAL A 663 84.97 -30.12 -74.06
N ALA A 664 83.96 -29.25 -73.98
CA ALA A 664 84.10 -27.86 -73.56
C ALA A 664 84.54 -27.76 -72.09
N LEU A 665 83.92 -28.53 -71.19
CA LEU A 665 84.29 -28.60 -69.77
C LEU A 665 85.73 -29.06 -69.54
N LYS A 666 86.23 -30.00 -70.36
CA LYS A 666 87.62 -30.49 -70.30
C LYS A 666 88.65 -29.52 -70.88
N ARG A 667 88.22 -28.45 -71.56
CA ARG A 667 89.09 -27.50 -72.28
C ARG A 667 88.98 -26.06 -71.75
N THR A 668 88.25 -25.84 -70.67
CA THR A 668 87.90 -24.48 -70.19
C THR A 668 88.09 -24.40 -68.68
N SER A 669 88.40 -23.22 -68.16
CA SER A 669 88.72 -22.96 -66.76
C SER A 669 88.25 -21.55 -66.36
N GLY A 670 88.03 -21.32 -65.07
CA GLY A 670 87.43 -20.07 -64.56
C GLY A 670 85.93 -19.98 -64.84
N GLU A 671 85.39 -18.77 -64.75
CA GLU A 671 83.95 -18.44 -64.79
C GLU A 671 83.16 -19.14 -65.90
N ILE A 672 83.71 -19.22 -67.12
CA ILE A 672 83.06 -19.90 -68.26
C ILE A 672 82.85 -21.40 -67.98
N LYS A 673 83.77 -22.06 -67.25
CA LYS A 673 83.57 -23.47 -66.84
C LYS A 673 82.40 -23.59 -65.86
N GLU A 674 82.27 -22.65 -64.92
CA GLU A 674 81.19 -22.62 -63.93
C GLU A 674 79.83 -22.31 -64.56
N GLU A 675 79.78 -21.45 -65.60
CA GLU A 675 78.59 -21.30 -66.46
C GLU A 675 78.21 -22.62 -67.15
N LEU A 676 79.20 -23.33 -67.72
CA LEU A 676 78.95 -24.59 -68.42
C LEU A 676 78.53 -25.73 -67.48
N GLU A 677 78.97 -25.73 -66.21
CA GLU A 677 78.58 -26.75 -65.23
C GLU A 677 77.12 -26.61 -64.78
N LYS A 678 76.51 -25.42 -64.91
CA LYS A 678 75.06 -25.19 -64.67
C LYS A 678 74.15 -25.81 -65.75
N ILE A 679 74.71 -26.45 -66.78
CA ILE A 679 73.99 -27.03 -67.92
C ILE A 679 73.81 -28.56 -67.78
N GLN A 680 74.42 -29.21 -66.78
CA GLN A 680 74.51 -30.68 -66.73
C GLN A 680 73.16 -31.42 -66.86
N ASP A 681 72.05 -30.78 -66.46
CA ASP A 681 70.68 -31.33 -66.58
C ASP A 681 69.74 -30.55 -67.54
N ASP A 682 70.06 -29.30 -67.95
CA ASP A 682 69.27 -28.51 -68.93
C ASP A 682 70.00 -28.38 -70.28
N PHE A 683 70.13 -29.49 -70.99
CA PHE A 683 70.72 -29.50 -72.33
C PHE A 683 69.96 -28.62 -73.33
N THR A 684 68.66 -28.37 -73.10
CA THR A 684 67.82 -27.52 -73.94
C THR A 684 68.10 -26.03 -73.78
N LEU A 685 68.85 -25.59 -72.77
CA LEU A 685 69.10 -24.17 -72.49
C LEU A 685 67.80 -23.38 -72.38
N ASN A 686 66.80 -23.96 -71.70
CA ASN A 686 65.46 -23.37 -71.52
C ASN A 686 65.37 -22.51 -70.24
N ARG A 687 66.23 -22.75 -69.26
CA ARG A 687 66.30 -22.01 -67.98
C ARG A 687 67.69 -21.43 -67.70
N THR A 688 68.75 -22.09 -68.18
CA THR A 688 70.13 -21.63 -67.96
C THR A 688 70.52 -20.52 -68.95
N LEU A 689 70.51 -19.27 -68.47
CA LEU A 689 71.14 -18.15 -69.15
C LEU A 689 72.67 -18.36 -69.19
N LEU A 690 73.24 -18.26 -70.39
CA LEU A 690 74.68 -18.40 -70.64
C LEU A 690 75.22 -17.15 -71.32
N SER A 691 76.44 -16.78 -70.99
CA SER A 691 77.17 -15.75 -71.73
C SER A 691 77.39 -16.18 -73.19
N GLU A 692 77.54 -15.19 -74.07
CA GLU A 692 77.97 -15.44 -75.45
C GLU A 692 79.33 -16.17 -75.50
N ALA A 693 80.21 -15.93 -74.52
CA ALA A 693 81.48 -16.62 -74.39
C ALA A 693 81.29 -18.12 -74.11
N ALA A 694 80.38 -18.51 -73.21
CA ALA A 694 80.06 -19.90 -72.91
C ALA A 694 79.38 -20.61 -74.09
N LEU A 695 78.40 -19.96 -74.75
CA LEU A 695 77.75 -20.49 -75.95
C LEU A 695 78.76 -20.76 -77.08
N ASN A 696 79.62 -19.78 -77.39
CA ASN A 696 80.68 -19.93 -78.38
C ASN A 696 81.75 -20.96 -77.98
N ARG A 697 81.91 -21.25 -76.67
CA ARG A 697 82.85 -22.27 -76.17
C ARG A 697 82.33 -23.70 -76.29
N LEU A 698 81.01 -23.88 -76.30
CA LEU A 698 80.35 -25.14 -76.64
C LEU A 698 80.37 -25.38 -78.15
N ASP A 699 79.65 -24.55 -78.90
CA ASP A 699 79.51 -24.57 -80.35
C ASP A 699 78.91 -23.22 -80.77
N PRO A 700 79.58 -22.39 -81.60
CA PRO A 700 79.10 -21.06 -81.99
C PRO A 700 77.66 -21.00 -82.51
N ARG A 701 77.18 -22.10 -83.10
CA ARG A 701 75.83 -22.19 -83.65
C ARG A 701 74.73 -22.16 -82.59
N LEU A 702 75.04 -22.51 -81.34
CA LEU A 702 74.08 -22.43 -80.24
C LEU A 702 73.55 -21.01 -80.04
N LYS A 703 74.38 -19.98 -80.22
CA LYS A 703 73.95 -18.58 -80.14
C LYS A 703 72.85 -18.27 -81.17
N THR A 704 73.03 -18.71 -82.41
CA THR A 704 72.06 -18.49 -83.49
C THR A 704 70.76 -19.26 -83.24
N LEU A 705 70.87 -20.52 -82.78
CA LEU A 705 69.71 -21.38 -82.53
C LEU A 705 68.89 -20.94 -81.31
N THR A 706 69.52 -20.52 -80.21
CA THR A 706 68.78 -20.00 -79.04
C THR A 706 68.11 -18.66 -79.34
N LYS A 707 68.77 -17.77 -80.10
CA LYS A 707 68.14 -16.54 -80.59
C LYS A 707 66.93 -16.84 -81.48
N LEU A 708 67.09 -17.72 -82.47
CA LEU A 708 66.00 -18.06 -83.39
C LEU A 708 64.81 -18.69 -82.65
N ARG A 709 65.07 -19.54 -81.65
CA ARG A 709 64.03 -20.09 -80.78
C ARG A 709 63.30 -18.98 -80.03
N GLN A 710 64.03 -18.02 -79.45
CA GLN A 710 63.44 -16.87 -78.77
C GLN A 710 62.58 -16.03 -79.74
N ASP A 711 63.06 -15.79 -80.96
CA ASP A 711 62.30 -15.05 -81.98
C ASP A 711 60.92 -15.72 -82.23
N PHE A 712 60.85 -17.04 -82.41
CA PHE A 712 59.56 -17.75 -82.56
C PHE A 712 58.72 -17.78 -81.26
N GLN A 713 59.36 -17.88 -80.08
CA GLN A 713 58.68 -17.82 -78.78
C GLN A 713 58.01 -16.45 -78.54
N ASP A 714 58.69 -15.35 -78.88
CA ASP A 714 58.17 -13.99 -78.76
C ASP A 714 57.00 -13.74 -79.74
N LEU A 715 57.11 -14.25 -80.98
CA LEU A 715 56.01 -14.19 -81.96
C LEU A 715 54.76 -14.91 -81.42
N ASN A 716 54.93 -16.11 -80.85
CA ASN A 716 53.82 -16.87 -80.26
C ASN A 716 53.21 -16.14 -79.06
N ALA A 717 54.03 -15.61 -78.15
CA ALA A 717 53.57 -14.84 -76.99
C ALA A 717 52.76 -13.59 -77.39
N SER A 718 53.14 -12.91 -78.48
CA SER A 718 52.39 -11.75 -78.99
C SER A 718 50.98 -12.10 -79.51
N TYR A 719 50.81 -13.31 -80.07
CA TYR A 719 49.55 -13.75 -80.67
C TYR A 719 48.56 -14.33 -79.65
N ILE A 720 49.06 -15.03 -78.63
CA ILE A 720 48.26 -15.51 -77.49
C ILE A 720 48.21 -14.51 -76.32
N THR A 721 48.12 -13.21 -76.63
CA THR A 721 48.11 -12.11 -75.64
C THR A 721 46.82 -12.01 -74.80
N LYS A 722 46.91 -11.38 -73.62
CA LYS A 722 45.72 -11.01 -72.80
C LYS A 722 44.94 -9.80 -73.38
N GLU A 723 45.50 -9.08 -74.35
CA GLU A 723 44.95 -7.81 -74.88
C GLU A 723 43.87 -7.99 -75.96
N LEU A 724 42.90 -8.87 -75.71
CA LEU A 724 41.75 -9.08 -76.62
C LEU A 724 40.64 -8.04 -76.41
N PRO A 725 40.14 -7.35 -77.46
CA PRO A 725 38.99 -6.46 -77.38
C PRO A 725 37.67 -7.25 -77.46
N VAL A 726 36.85 -7.16 -76.41
CA VAL A 726 35.50 -7.76 -76.35
C VAL A 726 34.46 -6.65 -76.52
N THR A 727 33.46 -6.87 -77.37
CA THR A 727 32.30 -5.97 -77.55
C THR A 727 31.00 -6.72 -77.29
N ARG A 728 29.89 -5.99 -77.15
CA ARG A 728 28.54 -6.57 -77.07
C ARG A 728 27.81 -6.35 -78.38
N HIS A 729 27.24 -7.41 -78.94
CA HIS A 729 26.44 -7.39 -80.17
C HIS A 729 25.22 -8.30 -79.97
N ASN A 730 24.00 -7.79 -80.23
CA ASN A 730 22.75 -8.53 -79.99
C ASN A 730 22.67 -9.18 -78.58
N ASN A 731 23.07 -8.43 -77.55
CA ASN A 731 23.26 -8.85 -76.14
C ASN A 731 24.38 -9.87 -75.85
N GLU A 732 24.86 -10.63 -76.84
CA GLU A 732 26.00 -11.53 -76.70
C GLU A 732 27.33 -10.77 -76.56
N LEU A 733 28.27 -11.34 -75.81
CA LEU A 733 29.64 -10.84 -75.69
C LEU A 733 30.52 -11.58 -76.71
N ILE A 734 31.11 -10.83 -77.65
CA ILE A 734 31.89 -11.39 -78.75
C ILE A 734 33.23 -10.66 -78.88
N ILE A 735 34.20 -11.35 -79.47
CA ILE A 735 35.39 -10.70 -80.06
C ILE A 735 35.06 -10.46 -81.54
N PRO A 736 35.18 -9.23 -82.07
CA PRO A 736 34.71 -8.95 -83.42
C PRO A 736 35.39 -9.82 -84.48
N MET A 737 34.61 -10.47 -85.35
CA MET A 737 35.14 -11.42 -86.35
C MET A 737 36.21 -10.81 -87.26
N TYR A 738 36.10 -9.52 -87.59
CA TYR A 738 37.12 -8.80 -88.37
C TYR A 738 38.46 -8.65 -87.63
N ALA A 739 38.45 -8.54 -86.30
CA ALA A 739 39.67 -8.50 -85.49
C ALA A 739 40.30 -9.91 -85.42
N ALA A 740 39.51 -10.93 -85.04
CA ALA A 740 39.99 -12.31 -84.92
C ALA A 740 40.61 -12.83 -86.23
N LYS A 741 39.92 -12.67 -87.38
CA LYS A 741 40.46 -13.06 -88.69
C LYS A 741 41.68 -12.24 -89.12
N SER A 742 41.73 -10.94 -88.79
CA SER A 742 42.87 -10.08 -89.12
C SER A 742 44.12 -10.46 -88.34
N ASP A 743 43.98 -10.82 -87.06
CA ASP A 743 45.11 -11.23 -86.23
C ASP A 743 45.66 -12.60 -86.62
N ASP A 744 44.80 -13.57 -86.89
CA ASP A 744 45.20 -14.88 -87.44
C ASP A 744 46.00 -14.72 -88.73
N LYS A 745 45.53 -13.87 -89.65
CA LYS A 745 46.20 -13.60 -90.92
C LYS A 745 47.56 -12.91 -90.73
N LYS A 746 47.64 -11.84 -89.92
CA LYS A 746 48.92 -11.17 -89.60
C LYS A 746 49.92 -12.13 -88.97
N TYR A 747 49.46 -12.96 -88.03
CA TYR A 747 50.33 -13.94 -87.36
C TYR A 747 50.85 -14.98 -88.35
N HIS A 748 50.00 -15.50 -89.24
CA HIS A 748 50.39 -16.39 -90.31
C HIS A 748 51.40 -15.73 -91.27
N GLU A 749 51.13 -14.52 -91.76
CA GLU A 749 52.02 -13.74 -92.63
C GLU A 749 53.38 -13.46 -91.95
N HIS A 750 53.40 -13.10 -90.67
CA HIS A 750 54.62 -12.90 -89.89
C HIS A 750 55.39 -14.21 -89.65
N LEU A 751 54.69 -15.32 -89.43
CA LEU A 751 55.30 -16.63 -89.24
C LEU A 751 55.93 -17.15 -90.53
N GLN A 752 55.19 -17.14 -91.64
CA GLN A 752 55.69 -17.53 -92.96
C GLN A 752 56.91 -16.68 -93.33
N LYS A 753 56.82 -15.35 -93.19
CA LYS A 753 57.94 -14.45 -93.45
C LYS A 753 59.17 -14.75 -92.59
N ARG A 754 59.01 -15.14 -91.31
CA ARG A 754 60.15 -15.54 -90.46
C ARG A 754 60.72 -16.90 -90.82
N VAL A 755 59.90 -17.84 -91.28
CA VAL A 755 60.37 -19.11 -91.85
C VAL A 755 61.20 -18.84 -93.11
N GLU A 756 60.72 -18.00 -94.03
CA GLU A 756 61.48 -17.53 -95.19
C GLU A 756 62.81 -16.88 -94.74
N GLU A 757 62.75 -15.82 -93.93
CA GLU A 757 63.93 -15.05 -93.51
C GLU A 757 64.99 -15.85 -92.71
N GLN A 758 64.64 -16.96 -92.05
CA GLN A 758 65.54 -17.66 -91.10
C GLN A 758 65.74 -19.17 -91.34
N LEU A 759 64.84 -19.85 -92.06
CA LEU A 759 64.82 -21.32 -92.24
C LEU A 759 64.72 -21.80 -93.71
N ASP A 760 64.14 -21.01 -94.63
CA ASP A 760 64.12 -21.29 -96.08
C ASP A 760 64.61 -20.08 -96.89
N ASN A 761 65.87 -19.71 -96.65
CA ASN A 761 66.58 -18.63 -97.34
C ASN A 761 67.92 -19.12 -97.88
N ASP A 762 68.49 -18.32 -98.79
CA ASP A 762 69.79 -18.58 -99.39
C ASP A 762 70.96 -18.71 -98.39
N HIS A 763 70.85 -18.31 -97.10
CA HIS A 763 71.98 -18.08 -96.17
C HIS A 763 72.19 -19.13 -95.05
N MET A 764 71.61 -20.33 -95.18
CA MET A 764 71.67 -21.38 -94.14
C MET A 764 73.09 -21.86 -93.76
N GLU A 765 74.16 -21.49 -94.47
CA GLU A 765 75.56 -21.82 -94.13
C GLU A 765 75.97 -21.47 -92.69
N ILE A 766 75.31 -20.49 -92.07
CA ILE A 766 75.51 -20.07 -90.67
C ILE A 766 75.32 -21.24 -89.69
N TYR A 767 74.40 -22.16 -89.98
CA TYR A 767 74.14 -23.36 -89.19
C TYR A 767 75.20 -24.47 -89.38
N SER A 768 76.28 -24.20 -90.13
CA SER A 768 77.47 -25.05 -90.26
C SER A 768 78.78 -24.43 -89.76
N GLU A 769 78.74 -23.20 -89.22
CA GLU A 769 79.90 -22.60 -88.56
C GLU A 769 80.36 -23.40 -87.33
N GLY A 770 81.60 -23.17 -86.88
CA GLY A 770 82.25 -23.95 -85.81
C GLY A 770 82.61 -25.41 -86.17
N LYS A 771 81.73 -26.13 -86.89
CA LYS A 771 81.90 -27.55 -87.27
C LYS A 771 82.91 -27.77 -88.41
N ARG A 772 83.25 -26.72 -89.16
CA ARG A 772 84.12 -26.76 -90.35
C ARG A 772 85.25 -25.73 -90.23
N LEU A 773 86.42 -26.05 -90.79
CA LEU A 773 87.54 -25.12 -90.87
C LEU A 773 87.16 -23.87 -91.70
N LYS A 774 87.67 -22.68 -91.33
CA LYS A 774 87.35 -21.42 -92.00
C LYS A 774 87.55 -21.49 -93.53
N LEU A 775 88.64 -22.10 -93.99
CA LEU A 775 88.91 -22.32 -95.42
C LEU A 775 87.84 -23.19 -96.10
N VAL A 776 87.32 -24.21 -95.42
CA VAL A 776 86.28 -25.10 -95.97
C VAL A 776 84.94 -24.38 -96.08
N GLN A 777 84.54 -23.57 -95.09
CA GLN A 777 83.36 -22.71 -95.22
C GLN A 777 83.57 -21.62 -96.28
N TRP A 778 84.76 -21.02 -96.39
CA TRP A 778 85.06 -20.04 -97.43
C TRP A 778 84.92 -20.63 -98.84
N ILE A 779 85.53 -21.80 -99.10
CA ILE A 779 85.37 -22.53 -100.37
C ILE A 779 83.89 -22.85 -100.63
N ARG A 780 83.17 -23.30 -99.59
CA ARG A 780 81.77 -23.68 -99.69
C ARG A 780 80.85 -22.51 -100.04
N ILE A 781 81.05 -21.36 -99.42
CA ILE A 781 80.24 -20.14 -99.60
C ILE A 781 80.61 -19.39 -100.89
N ASN A 782 81.90 -19.31 -101.25
CA ASN A 782 82.36 -18.45 -102.35
C ASN A 782 82.57 -19.21 -103.67
N LEU A 783 82.74 -20.54 -103.65
CA LEU A 783 82.96 -21.35 -104.85
C LEU A 783 81.86 -22.39 -105.05
N ILE A 784 81.60 -23.27 -104.06
CA ILE A 784 80.62 -24.36 -104.22
C ILE A 784 79.20 -23.80 -104.37
N LYS A 785 78.79 -22.86 -103.51
CA LYS A 785 77.44 -22.28 -103.51
C LYS A 785 77.06 -21.58 -104.83
N PRO A 786 77.87 -20.67 -105.41
CA PRO A 786 77.60 -20.11 -106.74
C PRO A 786 77.54 -21.16 -107.85
N LEU A 787 78.48 -22.13 -107.86
CA LEU A 787 78.48 -23.22 -108.86
C LEU A 787 77.25 -24.12 -108.75
N TRP A 788 76.75 -24.37 -107.54
CA TRP A 788 75.54 -25.17 -107.31
C TRP A 788 74.27 -24.40 -107.69
N LYS A 789 74.22 -23.09 -107.43
CA LYS A 789 73.13 -22.21 -107.87
C LYS A 789 73.07 -22.06 -109.39
N LEU A 790 74.23 -21.99 -110.06
CA LEU A 790 74.31 -22.07 -111.53
C LEU A 790 73.78 -23.43 -112.04
N LYS A 791 74.16 -24.54 -111.41
CA LYS A 791 73.67 -25.88 -111.79
C LYS A 791 72.15 -26.01 -111.66
N SER A 792 71.54 -25.49 -110.58
CA SER A 792 70.08 -25.57 -110.39
C SER A 792 69.32 -24.72 -111.41
N LEU A 793 69.83 -23.53 -111.76
CA LEU A 793 69.25 -22.66 -112.79
C LEU A 793 69.26 -23.30 -114.20
N CYS A 794 70.19 -24.22 -114.48
CA CYS A 794 70.27 -24.95 -115.75
C CYS A 794 69.49 -26.29 -115.77
N SER A 795 68.56 -26.52 -114.83
CA SER A 795 67.89 -27.82 -114.63
C SER A 795 66.36 -27.71 -114.61
N GLU A 796 65.72 -27.86 -115.77
CA GLU A 796 64.26 -27.68 -115.99
C GLU A 796 63.33 -28.53 -115.10
N LYS A 797 63.83 -29.56 -114.40
CA LYS A 797 63.03 -30.50 -113.59
C LYS A 797 62.67 -30.05 -112.16
N PHE A 798 63.03 -28.83 -111.74
CA PHE A 798 62.66 -28.28 -110.42
C PHE A 798 61.70 -27.10 -110.58
N SER A 799 60.47 -27.40 -111.01
CA SER A 799 59.47 -26.38 -111.38
C SER A 799 58.72 -25.76 -110.17
N HIS A 800 58.83 -26.35 -108.98
CA HIS A 800 58.20 -25.85 -107.75
C HIS A 800 59.15 -26.02 -106.54
N GLY A 801 59.82 -24.93 -106.15
CA GLY A 801 60.71 -24.84 -104.98
C GLY A 801 62.10 -25.49 -105.15
N PRO A 802 63.09 -25.14 -104.29
CA PRO A 802 63.05 -24.19 -103.16
C PRO A 802 63.70 -22.83 -103.45
N HIS A 803 63.64 -21.89 -102.51
CA HIS A 803 64.46 -20.65 -102.52
C HIS A 803 65.92 -20.88 -102.03
N PHE A 804 66.26 -22.11 -101.65
CA PHE A 804 67.54 -22.53 -101.08
C PHE A 804 68.02 -23.88 -101.65
N PHE A 805 69.33 -24.16 -101.58
CA PHE A 805 69.89 -25.49 -101.84
C PHE A 805 70.98 -25.85 -100.81
N VAL A 806 70.82 -26.99 -100.14
CA VAL A 806 71.86 -27.56 -99.25
C VAL A 806 73.15 -27.77 -100.04
N THR A 807 74.17 -26.96 -99.79
CA THR A 807 75.44 -27.06 -100.52
C THR A 807 76.31 -28.22 -99.97
N PRO A 808 76.99 -28.98 -100.84
CA PRO A 808 77.87 -30.08 -100.44
C PRO A 808 78.83 -29.71 -99.29
N GLY A 809 78.95 -30.61 -98.31
CA GLY A 809 79.75 -30.38 -97.09
C GLY A 809 78.96 -29.84 -95.88
N ALA A 810 77.66 -29.62 -96.01
CA ALA A 810 76.75 -29.21 -94.94
C ALA A 810 76.94 -29.98 -93.62
N SER A 811 76.60 -29.32 -92.50
CA SER A 811 76.46 -29.98 -91.21
C SER A 811 75.22 -30.89 -91.17
N SER A 812 74.92 -31.41 -89.99
CA SER A 812 73.66 -32.13 -89.72
C SER A 812 72.55 -31.12 -89.41
N THR A 813 72.90 -30.09 -88.63
CA THR A 813 72.09 -28.95 -88.22
C THR A 813 71.51 -28.20 -89.41
N GLU A 814 72.37 -27.74 -90.33
CA GLU A 814 71.96 -27.00 -91.53
C GLU A 814 71.03 -27.81 -92.43
N ARG A 815 71.32 -29.10 -92.63
CA ARG A 815 70.47 -29.99 -93.43
C ARG A 815 69.09 -30.14 -92.82
N MET A 816 69.04 -30.55 -91.55
CA MET A 816 67.79 -30.77 -90.84
C MET A 816 66.94 -29.48 -90.77
N LEU A 817 67.56 -28.32 -90.50
CA LEU A 817 66.87 -27.03 -90.46
C LEU A 817 66.36 -26.57 -91.83
N ALA A 818 67.08 -26.85 -92.92
CA ALA A 818 66.64 -26.47 -94.26
C ALA A 818 65.61 -27.44 -94.84
N GLU A 819 65.81 -28.75 -94.64
CA GLU A 819 64.87 -29.81 -95.03
C GLU A 819 63.52 -29.59 -94.33
N LYS A 820 63.52 -29.35 -93.01
CA LYS A 820 62.30 -29.04 -92.24
C LYS A 820 61.82 -27.61 -92.39
N GLY A 821 62.71 -26.65 -92.60
CA GLY A 821 62.35 -25.27 -92.91
C GLY A 821 61.50 -25.19 -94.18
N HIS A 822 61.91 -25.92 -95.23
CA HIS A 822 61.15 -25.99 -96.48
C HIS A 822 59.85 -26.79 -96.36
N GLU A 823 59.83 -27.94 -95.65
CA GLU A 823 58.58 -28.65 -95.35
C GLU A 823 57.56 -27.76 -94.61
N ILE A 824 58.01 -26.98 -93.64
CA ILE A 824 57.17 -26.06 -92.86
C ILE A 824 56.77 -24.84 -93.69
N HIS A 825 57.64 -24.33 -94.57
CA HIS A 825 57.29 -23.27 -95.53
C HIS A 825 56.18 -23.72 -96.48
N GLN A 826 56.35 -24.86 -97.15
CA GLN A 826 55.31 -25.48 -97.99
C GLN A 826 54.00 -25.65 -97.21
N THR A 827 54.09 -26.20 -95.99
CA THR A 827 52.93 -26.42 -95.12
C THR A 827 52.21 -25.12 -94.77
N LEU A 828 52.92 -24.02 -94.54
CA LEU A 828 52.32 -22.70 -94.31
C LEU A 828 51.69 -22.15 -95.58
N VAL A 829 52.37 -22.21 -96.73
CA VAL A 829 51.83 -21.75 -98.03
C VAL A 829 50.56 -22.51 -98.43
N GLU A 830 50.52 -23.83 -98.25
CA GLU A 830 49.32 -24.66 -98.45
C GLU A 830 48.19 -24.34 -97.47
N CYS A 831 48.51 -23.78 -96.30
CA CYS A 831 47.57 -23.42 -95.25
C CYS A 831 47.30 -21.91 -95.20
N ALA A 832 47.63 -21.18 -96.26
CA ALA A 832 47.30 -19.77 -96.40
C ALA A 832 45.78 -19.56 -96.18
N PRO A 833 45.36 -18.67 -95.26
CA PRO A 833 43.95 -18.46 -94.99
C PRO A 833 43.25 -17.89 -96.23
N VAL A 834 42.30 -18.66 -96.76
CA VAL A 834 41.44 -18.24 -97.88
C VAL A 834 40.81 -16.88 -97.55
N ALA A 835 40.95 -15.94 -98.48
CA ALA A 835 40.72 -14.50 -98.28
C ALA A 835 39.29 -14.12 -97.87
#